data_AF-A0A063BQX2-F1
#
_entry.id   AF-A0A063BQX2-F1
#
_cell.length_a   1.000
_cell.length_b   1.000
_cell.length_c   1.000
_cell.angle_alpha   90.00
_cell.angle_beta   90.00
_cell.angle_gamma   90.00
#
_symmetry.space_group_name_H-M   'P 1'
#
loop_
_entity.id
_entity.type
_entity.pdbx_description
1 polymer ?
#
loop_
_entity_poly.entity_id
_entity_poly.type
_entity_poly.pdbx_seq_one_letter_code
_entity_poly.pdbx_strand_id
1 'polypeptide(L)'
;MSASSEKGDAATEASGNAPDGATLTALRRFIADNEMDYNFPQGLVDRAREFLRHSHTTDLESAQGLMADIEQHNALARNHSAYAEVRAVVDATDDPTELVATFRVFVMGTIFSIAGSAIEQFFALRMPTINMSPYMVQLVSMPFGVLLAKALPARTFGQGTWWAFSLNPGPFTQKEHLLIAMMGNVTFGARLSGAYINSIVQVLKLPVFYGETTLANSIPWQVCTLLSTQLMGYGCAGMARRFLVYPPAMIWQRPLAIIALTKALHKDHGQNARAAVNGWTMSRYRFFVLCFSAMFVYYWVPNYLFQALALFNWITWISPRSVVLAIITGASCGLGINPLPTLDWNIATYLGDPIITPLFTIMNLAAGMALTGFLVAPFLYFNNVWNGAHLPINTNKIYDNKGNVYNVHRVLKADMTLDQAAYRNYSIPWLSTMQILNYVSLFAMYASIPAYICLHYRKAITTGVKSLTSRKPRCEEFTDVQNRLMCAYKECPHWWYLGILVLSFILACVSVSMWPTGMPIWGIVVAVGFTILVQIPLGMLWAITNMEVPTSILALALGGYVLEGKPVPNMMFKMFSFMSTSQSLNFTADLKLAHYGKIPPRWAFAAQVYATLIAGFVSLAVNHWVLDNMEDLCTESQKDRFTCPHAYSFFKASVIWGVIGPRRLFGPDGPYAKLVYAVPAGAVLPVLVHLLHRRWRTSWLRNVNVPVFLAGPMCWSPFNWSYMQGTVMLALFFNFFVKRRHLLWWERYAYVMTSSFTAAIGMAGLAMFFTLQKWDIRLDWWGNRVGKMGVDMGGLREAGQVVKCVFSPEEFASGF
;
A
#
# COMPACT_ATOMS: atom_id res chain seq x y z
N MET A 1 15.71 89.25 25.53
CA MET A 1 14.97 89.73 24.34
C MET A 1 15.33 88.77 23.21
N SER A 2 14.51 87.75 22.96
CA SER A 2 13.34 87.80 22.05
C SER A 2 13.76 88.17 20.63
N ALA A 3 13.73 87.20 19.72
CA ALA A 3 12.79 87.20 18.60
C ALA A 3 13.03 85.98 17.70
N SER A 4 11.89 85.40 17.33
CA SER A 4 11.63 84.24 16.50
C SER A 4 11.66 84.53 14.99
N SER A 5 11.73 83.43 14.23
CA SER A 5 11.14 83.20 12.89
C SER A 5 12.06 83.40 11.68
N GLU A 6 12.38 82.29 10.99
CA GLU A 6 11.83 82.05 9.64
C GLU A 6 11.86 80.57 9.27
N LYS A 7 10.72 80.08 8.77
CA LYS A 7 10.50 78.78 8.12
C LYS A 7 10.90 78.90 6.65
N GLY A 8 11.49 77.84 6.10
CA GLY A 8 11.68 77.66 4.66
C GLY A 8 11.96 76.20 4.29
N ASP A 9 10.88 75.50 3.94
CA ASP A 9 10.77 74.39 2.98
C ASP A 9 11.74 73.19 3.05
N ALA A 10 11.34 72.20 3.84
CA ALA A 10 11.61 70.80 3.55
C ALA A 10 10.37 70.18 2.90
N ALA A 11 10.39 70.00 1.58
CA ALA A 11 9.42 69.19 0.87
C ALA A 11 10.11 68.26 -0.13
N THR A 12 9.85 66.96 0.09
CA THR A 12 9.82 65.87 -0.89
C THR A 12 11.13 65.38 -1.51
N GLU A 13 11.72 64.37 -0.86
CA GLU A 13 12.09 63.11 -1.52
C GLU A 13 12.04 61.95 -0.48
N ALA A 14 10.82 61.52 -0.15
CA ALA A 14 10.57 60.28 0.58
C ALA A 14 10.38 59.14 -0.43
N SER A 15 11.48 58.61 -0.98
CA SER A 15 11.49 57.33 -1.71
C SER A 15 11.69 56.18 -0.72
N GLY A 16 10.70 55.93 0.13
CA GLY A 16 10.73 54.86 1.12
C GLY A 16 9.55 53.90 0.96
N ASN A 17 9.81 52.59 1.09
CA ASN A 17 8.85 51.52 1.35
C ASN A 17 8.30 50.71 0.16
N ALA A 18 9.11 50.36 -0.85
CA ALA A 18 8.77 49.27 -1.77
C ALA A 18 9.74 48.08 -1.57
N PRO A 19 9.27 46.83 -1.44
CA PRO A 19 10.15 45.66 -1.30
C PRO A 19 10.98 45.43 -2.57
N ASP A 20 12.28 45.15 -2.40
CA ASP A 20 13.24 44.93 -3.49
C ASP A 20 12.76 43.88 -4.52
N GLY A 21 12.99 44.14 -5.80
CA GLY A 21 12.59 43.25 -6.90
C GLY A 21 13.21 41.84 -6.82
N ALA A 22 14.38 41.71 -6.19
CA ALA A 22 15.02 40.42 -5.90
C ALA A 22 14.20 39.59 -4.90
N THR A 23 13.69 40.23 -3.84
CA THR A 23 12.87 39.62 -2.80
C THR A 23 11.54 39.12 -3.37
N LEU A 24 10.89 39.93 -4.21
CA LEU A 24 9.66 39.53 -4.91
C LEU A 24 9.90 38.34 -5.85
N THR A 25 11.06 38.30 -6.51
CA THR A 25 11.45 37.18 -7.39
C THR A 25 11.72 35.91 -6.58
N ALA A 26 12.40 36.02 -5.44
CA ALA A 26 12.65 34.91 -4.53
C ALA A 26 11.34 34.33 -3.96
N LEU A 27 10.40 35.18 -3.55
CA LEU A 27 9.06 34.77 -3.09
C LEU A 27 8.26 34.06 -4.18
N ARG A 28 8.26 34.60 -5.42
CA ARG A 28 7.61 33.94 -6.57
C ARG A 28 8.20 32.57 -6.85
N ARG A 29 9.52 32.43 -6.75
CA ARG A 29 10.21 31.13 -6.91
C ARG A 29 9.85 30.17 -5.78
N PHE A 30 9.87 30.62 -4.53
CA PHE A 30 9.49 29.84 -3.36
C PHE A 30 8.06 29.28 -3.46
N ILE A 31 7.10 30.12 -3.88
CA ILE A 31 5.71 29.67 -4.10
C ILE A 31 5.67 28.67 -5.24
N ALA A 32 6.32 28.95 -6.38
CA ALA A 32 6.29 28.07 -7.54
C ALA A 32 6.90 26.68 -7.28
N ASP A 33 7.81 26.56 -6.32
CA ASP A 33 8.47 25.30 -5.98
C ASP A 33 7.69 24.49 -4.93
N ASN A 34 6.90 25.14 -4.06
CA ASN A 34 6.18 24.48 -2.95
C ASN A 34 4.65 24.47 -3.09
N GLU A 35 4.07 25.18 -4.07
CA GLU A 35 2.60 25.32 -4.24
C GLU A 35 1.89 23.98 -4.44
N MET A 36 2.53 23.03 -5.12
CA MET A 36 1.92 21.73 -5.46
C MET A 36 2.28 20.61 -4.48
N ASP A 37 3.10 20.90 -3.46
CA ASP A 37 3.47 19.92 -2.45
C ASP A 37 2.44 19.93 -1.31
N TYR A 38 1.71 18.82 -1.17
CA TYR A 38 0.68 18.63 -0.15
C TYR A 38 1.24 18.54 1.27
N ASN A 39 2.48 18.05 1.41
CA ASN A 39 3.12 17.78 2.69
C ASN A 39 3.96 18.98 3.18
N PHE A 40 4.13 20.02 2.37
CA PHE A 40 4.83 21.23 2.76
C PHE A 40 3.98 22.11 3.70
N PRO A 41 4.56 22.82 4.69
CA PRO A 41 3.83 23.71 5.59
C PRO A 41 3.12 24.84 4.83
N GLN A 42 1.79 24.73 4.70
CA GLN A 42 1.04 25.62 3.81
C GLN A 42 0.90 27.05 4.31
N GLY A 43 0.92 27.27 5.63
CA GLY A 43 0.85 28.61 6.20
C GLY A 43 1.93 29.55 5.67
N LEU A 44 3.13 29.04 5.39
CA LEU A 44 4.22 29.84 4.80
C LEU A 44 3.96 30.21 3.35
N VAL A 45 3.43 29.28 2.55
CA VAL A 45 3.09 29.53 1.14
C VAL A 45 1.92 30.50 1.03
N ASP A 46 0.91 30.35 1.89
CA ASP A 46 -0.27 31.21 1.90
C ASP A 46 0.07 32.64 2.35
N ARG A 47 0.89 32.81 3.40
CA ARG A 47 1.44 34.12 3.80
C ARG A 47 2.26 34.76 2.68
N ALA A 48 3.09 33.98 1.99
CA ALA A 48 3.86 34.49 0.84
C ALA A 48 2.97 34.94 -0.33
N ARG A 49 1.85 34.25 -0.59
CA ARG A 49 0.88 34.70 -1.60
C ARG A 49 0.15 35.95 -1.18
N GLU A 50 -0.30 36.01 0.07
CA GLU A 50 -1.01 37.16 0.62
C GLU A 50 -0.14 38.42 0.55
N PHE A 51 1.15 38.27 0.89
CA PHE A 51 2.15 39.32 0.72
C PHE A 51 2.30 39.76 -0.75
N LEU A 52 2.42 38.82 -1.70
CA LEU A 52 2.52 39.19 -3.12
C LEU A 52 1.27 39.91 -3.65
N ARG A 53 0.07 39.56 -3.14
CA ARG A 53 -1.19 40.23 -3.53
C ARG A 53 -1.26 41.67 -3.03
N HIS A 54 -0.73 41.94 -1.83
CA HIS A 54 -0.71 43.26 -1.21
C HIS A 54 0.64 43.95 -1.33
N SER A 55 1.52 43.50 -2.23
CA SER A 55 2.90 43.98 -2.35
C SER A 55 3.05 45.48 -2.61
N HIS A 56 1.98 46.17 -3.02
CA HIS A 56 1.93 47.62 -3.22
C HIS A 56 1.54 48.41 -1.95
N THR A 57 1.00 47.76 -0.92
CA THR A 57 0.44 48.39 0.30
C THR A 57 1.02 47.82 1.59
N THR A 58 1.94 46.87 1.53
CA THR A 58 2.46 46.17 2.71
C THR A 58 3.84 46.71 3.11
N ASP A 59 4.04 46.93 4.40
CA ASP A 59 5.28 47.48 4.95
C ASP A 59 6.50 46.57 4.72
N LEU A 60 7.67 47.21 4.53
CA LEU A 60 8.95 46.55 4.32
C LEU A 60 9.30 45.58 5.47
N GLU A 61 8.88 45.90 6.69
CA GLU A 61 9.09 45.11 7.89
C GLU A 61 8.36 43.74 7.84
N SER A 62 7.13 43.72 7.31
CA SER A 62 6.38 42.47 7.11
C SER A 62 7.03 41.58 6.04
N ALA A 63 7.62 42.20 5.00
CA ALA A 63 8.37 41.50 3.97
C ALA A 63 9.63 40.83 4.55
N GLN A 64 10.38 41.59 5.36
CA GLN A 64 11.59 41.10 6.03
C GLN A 64 11.27 40.00 7.05
N GLY A 65 10.20 40.15 7.84
CA GLY A 65 9.75 39.11 8.78
C GLY A 65 9.37 37.80 8.08
N LEU A 66 8.64 37.88 6.96
CA LEU A 66 8.30 36.69 6.16
C LEU A 66 9.55 36.05 5.54
N MET A 67 10.48 36.85 5.03
CA MET A 67 11.74 36.34 4.49
C MET A 67 12.61 35.69 5.57
N ALA A 68 12.64 36.27 6.79
CA ALA A 68 13.29 35.68 7.94
C ALA A 68 12.66 34.33 8.32
N ASP A 69 11.32 34.23 8.32
CA ASP A 69 10.62 32.96 8.54
C ASP A 69 10.98 31.90 7.47
N ILE A 70 11.05 32.31 6.19
CA ILE A 70 11.43 31.44 5.08
C ILE A 70 12.90 31.03 5.19
N GLU A 71 13.79 31.95 5.55
CA GLU A 71 15.22 31.68 5.75
C GLU A 71 15.44 30.76 6.95
N GLN A 72 14.72 30.97 8.06
CA GLN A 72 14.75 30.09 9.21
C GLN A 72 14.27 28.68 8.82
N HIS A 73 13.19 28.59 8.04
CA HIS A 73 12.71 27.31 7.54
C HIS A 73 13.72 26.64 6.60
N ASN A 74 14.35 27.40 5.69
CA ASN A 74 15.38 26.90 4.79
C ASN A 74 16.66 26.48 5.55
N ALA A 75 17.07 27.23 6.56
CA ALA A 75 18.19 26.88 7.43
C ALA A 75 17.89 25.60 8.21
N LEU A 76 16.68 25.47 8.73
CA LEU A 76 16.21 24.24 9.35
C LEU A 76 16.18 23.08 8.34
N ALA A 77 15.76 23.30 7.09
CA ALA A 77 15.76 22.31 6.01
C ALA A 77 17.17 21.95 5.49
N ARG A 78 18.19 22.78 5.76
CA ARG A 78 19.61 22.45 5.46
C ARG A 78 20.21 21.50 6.51
N ASN A 79 19.78 21.64 7.77
CA ASN A 79 20.30 20.83 8.88
C ASN A 79 19.38 19.66 9.25
N HIS A 80 18.10 19.72 8.91
CA HIS A 80 17.09 18.70 9.13
C HIS A 80 16.22 18.53 7.87
N SER A 81 15.30 17.55 7.86
CA SER A 81 14.34 17.43 6.75
C SER A 81 13.38 18.63 6.70
N ALA A 82 12.95 19.03 5.49
CA ALA A 82 11.90 20.04 5.32
C ALA A 82 10.55 19.57 5.89
N TYR A 83 10.29 18.26 5.86
CA TYR A 83 9.04 17.64 6.28
C TYR A 83 9.05 17.26 7.77
N ALA A 84 8.02 17.67 8.50
CA ALA A 84 7.90 17.43 9.93
C ALA A 84 7.82 15.93 10.26
N GLU A 85 7.12 15.16 9.41
CA GLU A 85 6.96 13.71 9.52
C GLU A 85 8.32 12.99 9.51
N VAL A 86 9.22 13.43 8.63
CA VAL A 86 10.57 12.88 8.52
C VAL A 86 11.43 13.35 9.69
N ARG A 87 11.34 14.63 10.10
CA ARG A 87 12.11 15.14 11.24
C ARG A 87 11.75 14.47 12.57
N ALA A 88 10.49 14.09 12.74
CA ALA A 88 10.02 13.42 13.96
C ALA A 88 10.74 12.08 14.20
N VAL A 89 11.18 11.42 13.11
CA VAL A 89 11.62 10.03 13.16
C VAL A 89 13.02 9.79 12.62
N VAL A 90 13.54 10.60 11.71
CA VAL A 90 14.84 10.38 11.05
C VAL A 90 15.91 11.31 11.65
N ASP A 91 17.07 10.75 11.98
CA ASP A 91 18.17 11.55 12.54
C ASP A 91 18.82 12.45 11.48
N ALA A 92 19.34 13.58 11.94
CA ALA A 92 20.13 14.53 11.14
C ALA A 92 21.64 14.28 11.25
N THR A 93 22.05 13.23 11.96
CA THR A 93 23.43 12.83 12.20
C THR A 93 23.60 11.35 11.93
N ASP A 94 24.82 10.94 11.62
CA ASP A 94 25.16 9.54 11.34
C ASP A 94 26.60 9.25 11.76
N ASP A 95 26.87 8.04 12.23
CA ASP A 95 28.21 7.51 12.46
C ASP A 95 28.56 6.47 11.38
N PRO A 96 29.43 6.82 10.40
CA PRO A 96 29.84 5.91 9.33
C PRO A 96 30.69 4.71 9.77
N THR A 97 31.20 4.70 11.00
CA THR A 97 32.05 3.64 11.53
C THR A 97 31.26 2.46 12.08
N GLU A 98 29.97 2.64 12.34
CA GLU A 98 29.08 1.58 12.82
C GLU A 98 28.94 0.45 11.79
N LEU A 99 29.17 -0.77 12.24
CA LEU A 99 29.03 -1.97 11.42
C LEU A 99 27.56 -2.35 11.26
N VAL A 100 27.15 -2.55 10.00
CA VAL A 100 25.75 -2.82 9.64
C VAL A 100 25.52 -4.27 9.22
N ALA A 101 26.43 -4.83 8.44
CA ALA A 101 26.33 -6.20 7.92
C ALA A 101 27.26 -7.13 8.70
N THR A 102 26.73 -7.70 9.77
CA THR A 102 27.46 -8.59 10.68
C THR A 102 26.92 -10.02 10.57
N PHE A 103 27.66 -10.98 11.12
CA PHE A 103 27.24 -12.37 11.16
C PHE A 103 25.84 -12.55 11.78
N ARG A 104 25.57 -11.87 12.90
CA ARG A 104 24.26 -11.92 13.58
C ARG A 104 23.11 -11.44 12.70
N VAL A 105 23.33 -10.44 11.85
CA VAL A 105 22.29 -9.94 10.93
C VAL A 105 21.89 -11.02 9.93
N PHE A 106 22.85 -11.70 9.31
CA PHE A 106 22.54 -12.76 8.34
C PHE A 106 21.95 -14.00 9.01
N VAL A 107 22.42 -14.39 10.21
CA VAL A 107 21.82 -15.51 10.96
C VAL A 107 20.36 -15.22 11.31
N MET A 108 20.11 -14.09 11.98
CA MET A 108 18.76 -13.72 12.40
C MET A 108 17.86 -13.45 11.19
N GLY A 109 18.36 -12.70 10.21
CA GLY A 109 17.64 -12.41 8.97
C GLY A 109 17.25 -13.69 8.23
N THR A 110 18.13 -14.69 8.17
CA THR A 110 17.81 -16.01 7.57
C THR A 110 16.72 -16.73 8.36
N ILE A 111 16.84 -16.82 9.69
CA ILE A 111 15.85 -17.48 10.55
C ILE A 111 14.47 -16.84 10.39
N PHE A 112 14.40 -15.50 10.46
CA PHE A 112 13.13 -14.79 10.30
C PHE A 112 12.59 -14.88 8.88
N SER A 113 13.44 -14.87 7.85
CA SER A 113 13.02 -15.06 6.46
C SER A 113 12.41 -16.44 6.25
N ILE A 114 13.04 -17.51 6.75
CA ILE A 114 12.53 -18.88 6.64
C ILE A 114 11.22 -19.02 7.43
N ALA A 115 11.22 -18.66 8.71
CA ALA A 115 10.06 -18.84 9.58
C ALA A 115 8.87 -18.00 9.11
N GLY A 116 9.11 -16.72 8.80
CA GLY A 116 8.05 -15.81 8.37
C GLY A 116 7.46 -16.19 7.01
N SER A 117 8.30 -16.51 6.01
CA SER A 117 7.78 -16.96 4.70
C SER A 117 7.07 -18.30 4.78
N ALA A 118 7.49 -19.21 5.66
CA ALA A 118 6.80 -20.49 5.85
C ALA A 118 5.43 -20.30 6.49
N ILE A 119 5.35 -19.50 7.57
CA ILE A 119 4.08 -19.18 8.26
C ILE A 119 3.13 -18.46 7.29
N GLU A 120 3.60 -17.42 6.61
CA GLU A 120 2.79 -16.64 5.67
C GLU A 120 2.25 -17.53 4.55
N GLN A 121 3.11 -18.34 3.92
CA GLN A 121 2.68 -19.22 2.83
C GLN A 121 1.72 -20.32 3.30
N PHE A 122 1.95 -20.91 4.47
CA PHE A 122 1.08 -21.94 5.03
C PHE A 122 -0.32 -21.37 5.29
N PHE A 123 -0.42 -20.20 5.95
CA PHE A 123 -1.72 -19.61 6.28
C PHE A 123 -2.38 -18.81 5.16
N ALA A 124 -1.70 -18.57 4.03
CA ALA A 124 -2.25 -17.84 2.88
C ALA A 124 -3.52 -18.48 2.29
N LEU A 125 -3.67 -19.80 2.42
CA LEU A 125 -4.82 -20.56 1.90
C LEU A 125 -5.97 -20.69 2.92
N ARG A 126 -5.77 -20.24 4.16
CA ARG A 126 -6.74 -20.35 5.25
C ARG A 126 -7.69 -19.15 5.30
N MET A 127 -8.91 -19.36 5.79
CA MET A 127 -9.85 -18.28 6.13
C MET A 127 -10.25 -18.36 7.61
N PRO A 128 -10.02 -17.30 8.41
CA PRO A 128 -9.28 -16.07 8.08
C PRO A 128 -7.77 -16.33 7.86
N THR A 129 -7.16 -15.50 7.02
CA THR A 129 -5.70 -15.50 6.78
C THR A 129 -4.96 -14.97 8.00
N ILE A 130 -3.83 -15.58 8.35
CA ILE A 130 -2.93 -15.09 9.40
C ILE A 130 -1.70 -14.52 8.71
N ASN A 131 -1.48 -13.21 8.86
CA ASN A 131 -0.35 -12.52 8.23
C ASN A 131 0.61 -11.99 9.30
N MET A 132 1.91 -12.08 9.04
CA MET A 132 2.93 -11.55 9.94
C MET A 132 3.32 -10.11 9.58
N SER A 133 3.27 -9.21 10.56
CA SER A 133 3.74 -7.84 10.37
C SER A 133 5.27 -7.73 10.47
N PRO A 134 5.95 -6.90 9.65
CA PRO A 134 7.37 -6.58 9.82
C PRO A 134 7.71 -6.02 11.21
N TYR A 135 6.77 -5.33 11.86
CA TYR A 135 6.96 -4.82 13.22
C TYR A 135 7.19 -5.96 14.23
N MET A 136 6.65 -7.15 13.96
CA MET A 136 6.91 -8.35 14.74
C MET A 136 8.40 -8.71 14.71
N VAL A 137 9.01 -8.68 13.52
CA VAL A 137 10.43 -8.99 13.35
C VAL A 137 11.25 -8.03 14.19
N GLN A 138 10.94 -6.74 14.13
CA GLN A 138 11.64 -5.73 14.93
C GLN A 138 11.52 -5.99 16.43
N LEU A 139 10.33 -6.34 16.89
CA LEU A 139 10.10 -6.63 18.31
C LEU A 139 10.86 -7.88 18.77
N VAL A 140 10.75 -8.98 18.02
CA VAL A 140 11.34 -10.27 18.37
C VAL A 140 12.85 -10.27 18.18
N SER A 141 13.36 -9.61 17.14
CA SER A 141 14.80 -9.56 16.87
C SER A 141 15.58 -8.78 17.94
N MET A 142 14.97 -7.83 18.63
CA MET A 142 15.67 -7.03 19.64
C MET A 142 16.27 -7.86 20.80
N PRO A 143 15.51 -8.67 21.56
CA PRO A 143 16.08 -9.48 22.64
C PRO A 143 17.12 -10.49 22.13
N PHE A 144 16.89 -11.11 20.96
CA PHE A 144 17.86 -12.03 20.35
C PHE A 144 19.15 -11.32 19.91
N GLY A 145 19.04 -10.12 19.34
CA GLY A 145 20.19 -9.32 18.93
C GLY A 145 21.08 -8.94 20.11
N VAL A 146 20.47 -8.50 21.21
CA VAL A 146 21.19 -8.21 22.47
C VAL A 146 21.79 -9.48 23.08
N LEU A 147 21.06 -10.60 23.06
CA LEU A 147 21.56 -11.87 23.57
C LEU A 147 22.78 -12.34 22.77
N LEU A 148 22.72 -12.32 21.44
CA LEU A 148 23.83 -12.69 20.57
C LEU A 148 25.03 -11.74 20.74
N ALA A 149 24.79 -10.44 20.91
CA ALA A 149 25.85 -9.48 21.21
C ALA A 149 26.51 -9.70 22.58
N LYS A 150 25.86 -10.40 23.51
CA LYS A 150 26.46 -10.78 24.81
C LYS A 150 27.09 -12.18 24.79
N ALA A 151 26.51 -13.11 24.04
CA ALA A 151 26.90 -14.52 24.06
C ALA A 151 27.99 -14.88 23.04
N LEU A 152 28.03 -14.21 21.88
CA LEU A 152 28.99 -14.55 20.82
C LEU A 152 30.41 -14.03 21.15
N PRO A 153 31.46 -14.80 20.84
CA PRO A 153 32.83 -14.39 21.11
C PRO A 153 33.25 -13.24 20.18
N ALA A 154 33.92 -12.23 20.75
CA ALA A 154 34.47 -11.09 20.01
C ALA A 154 35.79 -11.41 19.24
N ARG A 155 36.15 -12.70 19.13
CA ARG A 155 37.37 -13.13 18.44
C ARG A 155 37.22 -12.91 16.93
N THR A 156 38.28 -12.41 16.30
CA THR A 156 38.40 -12.30 14.85
C THR A 156 38.89 -13.63 14.29
N PHE A 157 38.08 -14.24 13.43
CA PHE A 157 38.44 -15.45 12.69
C PHE A 157 39.13 -15.05 11.39
N GLY A 158 40.16 -15.79 10.97
CA GLY A 158 40.88 -15.52 9.71
C GLY A 158 41.71 -14.24 9.70
N GLN A 159 42.19 -13.78 10.86
CA GLN A 159 42.98 -12.56 11.01
C GLN A 159 44.19 -12.57 10.05
N GLY A 160 44.34 -11.54 9.21
CA GLY A 160 45.40 -11.45 8.19
C GLY A 160 45.04 -12.03 6.82
N THR A 161 43.85 -12.61 6.65
CA THR A 161 43.33 -13.04 5.33
C THR A 161 42.19 -12.13 4.86
N TRP A 162 41.88 -12.22 3.56
CA TRP A 162 40.80 -11.45 2.93
C TRP A 162 39.38 -11.85 3.37
N TRP A 163 39.24 -12.93 4.16
CA TRP A 163 37.99 -13.38 4.76
C TRP A 163 37.93 -13.14 6.28
N ALA A 164 38.75 -12.23 6.83
CA ALA A 164 38.71 -11.96 8.27
C ALA A 164 37.30 -11.46 8.70
N PHE A 165 36.65 -12.16 9.64
CA PHE A 165 35.36 -11.74 10.18
C PHE A 165 35.27 -11.99 11.70
N SER A 166 34.47 -11.17 12.40
CA SER A 166 34.15 -11.38 13.81
C SER A 166 32.70 -11.85 13.96
N LEU A 167 32.48 -12.82 14.84
CA LEU A 167 31.13 -13.25 15.20
C LEU A 167 30.40 -12.19 16.04
N ASN A 168 31.16 -11.41 16.83
CA ASN A 168 30.63 -10.33 17.65
C ASN A 168 31.51 -9.08 17.55
N PRO A 169 31.22 -8.19 16.58
CA PRO A 169 32.04 -7.01 16.37
C PRO A 169 31.76 -5.85 17.35
N GLY A 170 30.72 -5.95 18.19
CA GLY A 170 30.33 -4.88 19.11
C GLY A 170 28.88 -4.99 19.60
N PRO A 171 28.34 -3.96 20.28
CA PRO A 171 26.94 -3.95 20.70
C PRO A 171 25.98 -4.05 19.52
N PHE A 172 24.76 -4.51 19.75
CA PHE A 172 23.71 -4.55 18.73
C PHE A 172 23.25 -3.13 18.41
N THR A 173 23.42 -2.72 17.15
CA THR A 173 23.17 -1.35 16.69
C THR A 173 21.80 -1.20 16.03
N GLN A 174 21.32 0.05 15.95
CA GLN A 174 20.08 0.38 15.24
C GLN A 174 20.14 0.00 13.74
N LYS A 175 21.31 0.16 13.11
CA LYS A 175 21.51 -0.16 11.68
C LYS A 175 21.40 -1.66 11.41
N GLU A 176 21.98 -2.49 12.27
CA GLU A 176 21.83 -3.95 12.20
C GLU A 176 20.37 -4.37 12.39
N HIS A 177 19.68 -3.74 13.35
CA HIS A 177 18.27 -4.01 13.60
C HIS A 177 17.39 -3.65 12.41
N LEU A 178 17.61 -2.48 11.80
CA LEU A 178 16.91 -2.07 10.59
C LEU A 178 17.21 -2.99 9.40
N LEU A 179 18.45 -3.47 9.23
CA LEU A 179 18.79 -4.39 8.13
C LEU A 179 18.06 -5.74 8.29
N ILE A 180 17.93 -6.27 9.51
CA ILE A 180 17.11 -7.46 9.79
C ILE A 180 15.64 -7.20 9.47
N ALA A 181 15.11 -6.03 9.85
CA ALA A 181 13.74 -5.64 9.57
C ALA A 181 13.48 -5.53 8.06
N MET A 182 14.44 -5.03 7.28
CA MET A 182 14.37 -4.97 5.81
C MET A 182 14.35 -6.36 5.17
N MET A 183 15.10 -7.32 5.72
CA MET A 183 15.02 -8.72 5.28
C MET A 183 13.62 -9.28 5.56
N GLY A 184 13.07 -9.07 6.76
CA GLY A 184 11.68 -9.48 7.06
C GLY A 184 10.63 -8.80 6.18
N ASN A 185 10.79 -7.50 5.90
CA ASN A 185 9.85 -6.73 5.10
C ASN A 185 9.74 -7.26 3.67
N VAL A 186 10.86 -7.65 3.07
CA VAL A 186 10.85 -8.16 1.69
C VAL A 186 10.29 -9.57 1.59
N THR A 187 10.41 -10.37 2.66
CA THR A 187 9.97 -11.78 2.69
C THR A 187 8.48 -11.98 3.01
N PHE A 188 7.88 -11.12 3.84
CA PHE A 188 6.46 -11.23 4.25
C PHE A 188 5.83 -9.88 4.65
N GLY A 189 6.47 -8.76 4.36
CA GLY A 189 6.02 -7.45 4.84
C GLY A 189 5.00 -6.72 3.96
N ALA A 190 4.92 -7.04 2.67
CA ALA A 190 3.85 -6.55 1.82
C ALA A 190 2.73 -7.60 1.75
N ARG A 191 1.47 -7.14 1.66
CA ARG A 191 0.27 -7.98 1.48
C ARG A 191 0.34 -8.91 0.24
N LEU A 192 1.36 -8.74 -0.62
CA LEU A 192 1.62 -9.51 -1.83
C LEU A 192 3.09 -10.01 -1.95
N SER A 193 3.87 -10.03 -0.86
CA SER A 193 5.28 -10.45 -0.87
C SER A 193 5.51 -11.96 -1.09
N GLY A 194 4.46 -12.77 -1.06
CA GLY A 194 4.55 -14.21 -1.33
C GLY A 194 4.98 -14.50 -2.77
N ALA A 195 5.56 -15.67 -3.01
CA ALA A 195 5.94 -16.09 -4.35
C ALA A 195 4.71 -16.24 -5.25
N TYR A 196 4.49 -15.29 -6.16
CA TYR A 196 3.26 -15.23 -6.98
C TYR A 196 3.04 -16.46 -7.86
N ILE A 197 4.13 -17.13 -8.24
CA ILE A 197 4.09 -18.42 -8.94
C ILE A 197 3.28 -19.45 -8.16
N ASN A 198 3.28 -19.41 -6.83
CA ASN A 198 2.47 -20.31 -6.00
C ASN A 198 0.98 -20.14 -6.28
N SER A 199 0.49 -18.91 -6.46
CA SER A 199 -0.92 -18.68 -6.81
C SER A 199 -1.28 -19.25 -8.18
N ILE A 200 -0.35 -19.22 -9.14
CA ILE A 200 -0.53 -19.86 -10.45
C ILE A 200 -0.54 -21.38 -10.29
N VAL A 201 0.42 -21.96 -9.57
CA VAL A 201 0.52 -23.41 -9.32
C VAL A 201 -0.72 -23.92 -8.60
N GLN A 202 -1.21 -23.22 -7.58
CA GLN A 202 -2.44 -23.56 -6.86
C GLN A 202 -3.65 -23.61 -7.80
N VAL A 203 -3.83 -22.59 -8.64
CA VAL A 203 -4.99 -22.50 -9.55
C VAL A 203 -4.88 -23.45 -10.74
N LEU A 204 -3.68 -23.79 -11.19
CA LEU A 204 -3.49 -24.82 -12.22
C LEU A 204 -3.70 -26.23 -11.66
N LYS A 205 -3.03 -26.59 -10.55
CA LYS A 205 -3.00 -27.97 -10.02
C LYS A 205 -4.34 -28.45 -9.47
N LEU A 206 -5.07 -27.60 -8.73
CA LEU A 206 -6.30 -28.01 -8.05
C LEU A 206 -7.45 -28.29 -9.05
N PRO A 207 -8.17 -29.42 -8.91
CA PRO A 207 -9.28 -29.78 -9.78
C PRO A 207 -10.51 -28.86 -9.61
N VAL A 208 -10.65 -28.23 -8.44
CA VAL A 208 -11.70 -27.23 -8.19
C VAL A 208 -11.55 -26.01 -9.13
N PHE A 209 -10.34 -25.76 -9.63
CA PHE A 209 -10.02 -24.66 -10.54
C PHE A 209 -9.84 -25.12 -11.99
N TYR A 210 -8.60 -25.37 -12.45
CA TYR A 210 -8.34 -25.86 -13.81
C TYR A 210 -7.97 -27.36 -13.87
N GLY A 211 -7.39 -27.93 -12.81
CA GLY A 211 -7.02 -29.35 -12.76
C GLY A 211 -5.89 -29.76 -13.71
N GLU A 212 -5.09 -28.81 -14.20
CA GLU A 212 -3.95 -29.06 -15.10
C GLU A 212 -2.72 -29.48 -14.30
N THR A 213 -2.28 -30.73 -14.49
CA THR A 213 -1.20 -31.33 -13.70
C THR A 213 0.14 -31.38 -14.42
N THR A 214 0.19 -31.30 -15.75
CA THR A 214 1.44 -31.49 -16.51
C THR A 214 2.43 -30.35 -16.26
N LEU A 215 1.97 -29.11 -16.43
CA LEU A 215 2.77 -27.92 -16.18
C LEU A 215 2.93 -27.68 -14.67
N ALA A 216 1.85 -27.85 -13.90
CA ALA A 216 1.80 -27.53 -12.48
C ALA A 216 2.64 -28.46 -11.60
N ASN A 217 2.97 -29.68 -12.05
CA ASN A 217 3.87 -30.58 -11.34
C ASN A 217 5.35 -30.42 -11.75
N SER A 218 5.65 -29.61 -12.77
CA SER A 218 7.04 -29.42 -13.22
C SER A 218 7.81 -28.50 -12.27
N ILE A 219 8.58 -29.10 -11.36
CA ILE A 219 9.44 -28.36 -10.42
C ILE A 219 10.47 -27.46 -11.15
N PRO A 220 11.15 -27.90 -12.22
CA PRO A 220 12.10 -27.05 -12.93
C PRO A 220 11.47 -25.78 -13.50
N TRP A 221 10.25 -25.87 -14.05
CA TRP A 221 9.50 -24.70 -14.53
C TRP A 221 9.17 -23.73 -13.40
N GLN A 222 8.70 -24.26 -12.26
CA GLN A 222 8.35 -23.45 -11.09
C GLN A 222 9.55 -22.71 -10.53
N VAL A 223 10.69 -23.39 -10.38
CA VAL A 223 11.94 -22.78 -9.89
C VAL A 223 12.47 -21.73 -10.86
N CYS A 224 12.49 -22.03 -12.16
CA CYS A 224 12.94 -21.08 -13.19
C CYS A 224 12.06 -19.82 -13.20
N THR A 225 10.74 -20.00 -13.16
CA THR A 225 9.76 -18.91 -13.14
C THR A 225 9.80 -18.12 -11.83
N LEU A 226 10.00 -18.80 -10.69
CA LEU A 226 10.20 -18.18 -9.39
C LEU A 226 11.40 -17.23 -9.41
N LEU A 227 12.57 -17.74 -9.81
CA LEU A 227 13.81 -16.94 -9.84
C LEU A 227 13.68 -15.76 -10.79
N SER A 228 13.10 -15.98 -11.97
CA SER A 228 12.87 -14.92 -12.93
C SER A 228 11.98 -13.80 -12.35
N THR A 229 10.81 -14.16 -11.82
CA THR A 229 9.82 -13.17 -11.36
C THR A 229 10.29 -12.40 -10.14
N GLN A 230 10.89 -13.09 -9.17
CA GLN A 230 11.38 -12.49 -7.92
C GLN A 230 12.56 -11.54 -8.15
N LEU A 231 13.37 -11.77 -9.18
CA LEU A 231 14.54 -10.94 -9.46
C LEU A 231 14.22 -9.76 -10.39
N MET A 232 13.22 -9.89 -11.26
CA MET A 232 12.82 -8.86 -12.24
C MET A 232 12.51 -7.52 -11.57
N GLY A 233 11.79 -7.53 -10.44
CA GLY A 233 11.42 -6.32 -9.70
C GLY A 233 12.63 -5.51 -9.20
N TYR A 234 13.68 -6.18 -8.71
CA TYR A 234 14.92 -5.54 -8.27
C TYR A 234 15.60 -4.81 -9.40
N GLY A 235 15.66 -5.44 -10.57
CA GLY A 235 16.24 -4.85 -11.77
C GLY A 235 15.56 -3.54 -12.15
N CYS A 236 14.24 -3.54 -12.20
CA CYS A 236 13.42 -2.37 -12.53
C CYS A 236 13.54 -1.25 -11.48
N ALA A 237 13.63 -1.59 -10.19
CA ALA A 237 13.73 -0.59 -9.12
C ALA A 237 15.04 0.21 -9.16
N GLY A 238 16.13 -0.42 -9.61
CA GLY A 238 17.43 0.24 -9.81
C GLY A 238 17.36 1.45 -10.75
N MET A 239 16.44 1.42 -11.73
CA MET A 239 16.17 2.50 -12.68
C MET A 239 15.34 3.63 -12.06
N ALA A 240 14.50 3.33 -11.07
CA ALA A 240 13.59 4.27 -10.42
C ALA A 240 14.24 5.09 -9.28
N ARG A 241 15.43 4.71 -8.78
CA ARG A 241 16.08 5.32 -7.60
C ARG A 241 16.22 6.85 -7.67
N ARG A 242 16.60 7.40 -8.82
CA ARG A 242 16.76 8.86 -9.02
C ARG A 242 15.44 9.63 -8.92
N PHE A 243 14.32 8.98 -9.19
CA PHE A 243 12.99 9.60 -9.13
C PHE A 243 12.31 9.40 -7.78
N LEU A 244 12.53 8.25 -7.15
CA LEU A 244 11.71 7.80 -6.01
C LEU A 244 12.47 7.74 -4.68
N VAL A 245 13.81 7.67 -4.68
CA VAL A 245 14.61 7.51 -3.46
C VAL A 245 15.33 8.80 -3.10
N TYR A 246 16.08 9.40 -4.03
CA TYR A 246 16.93 10.56 -3.72
C TYR A 246 16.15 11.85 -3.49
N PRO A 247 15.06 12.17 -4.23
CA PRO A 247 14.33 13.42 -4.01
C PRO A 247 13.73 13.49 -2.59
N PRO A 248 13.86 14.63 -1.88
CA PRO A 248 13.31 14.78 -0.53
C PRO A 248 11.79 14.77 -0.49
N ALA A 249 11.12 15.21 -1.57
CA ALA A 249 9.66 15.22 -1.70
C ALA A 249 9.02 13.82 -1.71
N MET A 250 9.80 12.78 -2.00
CA MET A 250 9.35 11.40 -1.94
C MET A 250 9.57 10.88 -0.52
N ILE A 251 8.57 11.07 0.35
CA ILE A 251 8.67 10.82 1.79
C ILE A 251 8.61 9.34 2.14
N TRP A 252 7.78 8.55 1.44
CA TRP A 252 7.50 7.14 1.78
C TRP A 252 7.09 6.96 3.25
N GLN A 253 5.81 7.14 3.53
CA GLN A 253 5.29 7.23 4.91
C GLN A 253 5.45 5.91 5.70
N ARG A 254 5.21 4.74 5.09
CA ARG A 254 5.34 3.42 5.75
C ARG A 254 6.73 3.18 6.38
N PRO A 255 7.84 3.37 5.65
CA PRO A 255 9.19 3.31 6.22
C PRO A 255 9.40 4.13 7.50
N LEU A 256 8.73 5.28 7.65
CA LEU A 256 8.88 6.10 8.86
C LEU A 256 8.42 5.36 10.11
N ALA A 257 7.32 4.62 10.07
CA ALA A 257 6.85 3.85 11.21
C ALA A 257 7.84 2.73 11.63
N ILE A 258 8.51 2.10 10.65
CA ILE A 258 9.55 1.09 10.88
C ILE A 258 10.73 1.71 11.65
N ILE A 259 11.18 2.90 11.25
CA ILE A 259 12.28 3.62 11.93
C ILE A 259 11.85 4.07 13.33
N ALA A 260 10.62 4.57 13.48
CA ALA A 260 10.09 5.01 14.77
C ALA A 260 10.07 3.87 15.78
N LEU A 261 9.67 2.67 15.36
CA LEU A 261 9.69 1.50 16.23
C LEU A 261 11.13 1.09 16.60
N THR A 262 12.06 1.04 15.64
CA THR A 262 13.47 0.71 15.95
C THR A 262 14.06 1.69 16.96
N LYS A 263 13.78 2.99 16.80
CA LYS A 263 14.21 4.03 17.74
C LYS A 263 13.54 3.93 19.10
N ALA A 264 12.30 3.48 19.17
CA ALA A 264 11.64 3.25 20.46
C ALA A 264 12.25 2.07 21.21
N LEU A 265 12.74 1.05 20.48
CA LEU A 265 13.35 -0.16 21.05
C LEU A 265 14.82 0.05 21.45
N HIS A 266 15.56 0.86 20.70
CA HIS A 266 16.89 1.32 21.09
C HIS A 266 16.78 2.49 22.05
N LYS A 267 17.69 2.63 23.04
CA LYS A 267 17.62 3.78 23.97
C LYS A 267 17.93 5.07 23.20
N ASP A 268 17.05 6.07 23.28
CA ASP A 268 17.37 7.45 22.88
C ASP A 268 18.54 7.94 23.76
N HIS A 269 19.76 7.95 23.23
CA HIS A 269 20.90 8.57 23.89
C HIS A 269 20.80 10.09 23.71
N GLY A 270 20.53 10.86 24.79
CA GLY A 270 20.60 12.33 24.75
C GLY A 270 19.65 13.08 25.70
N GLN A 271 19.73 14.42 25.64
CA GLN A 271 18.93 15.36 26.44
C GLN A 271 17.42 15.28 26.12
N ASN A 272 17.05 14.88 24.90
CA ASN A 272 15.65 14.76 24.43
C ASN A 272 14.85 13.64 25.13
N ALA A 273 15.51 12.64 25.71
CA ALA A 273 14.85 11.59 26.48
C ALA A 273 14.23 12.14 27.79
N ARG A 274 14.78 13.24 28.33
CA ARG A 274 14.40 13.86 29.61
C ARG A 274 13.51 15.11 29.46
N ALA A 275 13.38 15.66 28.25
CA ALA A 275 12.51 16.81 28.02
C ALA A 275 11.03 16.39 28.14
N ALA A 276 10.28 17.11 28.97
CA ALA A 276 8.84 16.93 29.08
C ALA A 276 8.18 17.43 27.78
N VAL A 277 7.38 16.56 27.16
CA VAL A 277 6.63 16.87 25.95
C VAL A 277 5.17 17.04 26.33
N ASN A 278 4.66 18.28 26.29
CA ASN A 278 3.29 18.60 26.72
C ASN A 278 2.95 18.06 28.13
N GLY A 279 3.89 18.12 29.07
CA GLY A 279 3.75 17.59 30.43
C GLY A 279 4.03 16.08 30.58
N TRP A 280 4.28 15.36 29.49
CA TRP A 280 4.61 13.92 29.52
C TRP A 280 6.13 13.71 29.55
N THR A 281 6.61 12.96 30.54
CA THR A 281 8.04 12.61 30.72
C THR A 281 8.37 11.16 30.37
N MET A 282 7.41 10.40 29.86
CA MET A 282 7.58 8.98 29.58
C MET A 282 8.58 8.74 28.43
N SER A 283 9.38 7.67 28.50
CA SER A 283 10.25 7.28 27.38
C SER A 283 9.45 6.60 26.27
N ARG A 284 9.95 6.65 25.02
CA ARG A 284 9.33 5.96 23.88
C ARG A 284 9.17 4.46 24.15
N TYR A 285 10.19 3.83 24.75
CA TYR A 285 10.16 2.41 25.13
C TYR A 285 9.06 2.08 26.15
N ARG A 286 8.91 2.89 27.22
CA ARG A 286 7.87 2.64 28.24
C ARG A 286 6.48 2.81 27.66
N PHE A 287 6.30 3.85 26.83
CA PHE A 287 5.05 4.06 26.10
C PHE A 287 4.75 2.88 25.17
N PHE A 288 5.75 2.40 24.42
CA PHE A 288 5.63 1.22 23.56
C PHE A 288 5.13 0.00 24.33
N VAL A 289 5.76 -0.35 25.45
CA VAL A 289 5.38 -1.53 26.25
C VAL A 289 3.97 -1.40 26.82
N LEU A 290 3.59 -0.20 27.29
CA LEU A 290 2.24 0.06 27.79
C LEU A 290 1.18 -0.15 26.69
N CYS A 291 1.36 0.51 25.54
CA CYS A 291 0.45 0.39 24.40
C CYS A 291 0.38 -1.04 23.85
N PHE A 292 1.53 -1.72 23.76
CA PHE A 292 1.61 -3.10 23.30
C PHE A 292 0.83 -4.03 24.24
N SER A 293 1.08 -3.98 25.55
CA SER A 293 0.42 -4.85 26.52
C SER A 293 -1.09 -4.57 26.60
N ALA A 294 -1.48 -3.29 26.58
CA ALA A 294 -2.90 -2.90 26.59
C ALA A 294 -3.64 -3.43 25.36
N MET A 295 -3.06 -3.26 24.16
CA MET A 295 -3.67 -3.76 22.93
C MET A 295 -3.63 -5.28 22.84
N PHE A 296 -2.55 -5.92 23.32
CA PHE A 296 -2.44 -7.38 23.36
C PHE A 296 -3.59 -8.00 24.14
N VAL A 297 -3.96 -7.42 25.30
CA VAL A 297 -5.10 -7.88 26.11
C VAL A 297 -6.42 -7.48 25.47
N TYR A 298 -6.54 -6.22 25.02
CA TYR A 298 -7.78 -5.70 24.44
C TYR A 298 -8.22 -6.49 23.20
N TYR A 299 -7.28 -6.93 22.36
CA TYR A 299 -7.59 -7.64 21.10
C TYR A 299 -8.41 -8.93 21.29
N TRP A 300 -8.28 -9.60 22.46
CA TRP A 300 -9.08 -10.79 22.79
C TRP A 300 -10.57 -10.47 22.97
N VAL A 301 -10.90 -9.24 23.36
CA VAL A 301 -12.27 -8.80 23.60
C VAL A 301 -13.09 -8.83 22.30
N PRO A 302 -12.77 -8.06 21.25
CA PRO A 302 -13.56 -8.09 20.02
C PRO A 302 -13.33 -9.36 19.18
N ASN A 303 -12.22 -10.08 19.31
CA ASN A 303 -11.92 -11.22 18.42
C ASN A 303 -12.27 -12.61 18.98
N TYR A 304 -12.47 -12.74 20.29
CA TYR A 304 -12.79 -14.04 20.90
C TYR A 304 -13.91 -13.96 21.93
N LEU A 305 -13.80 -13.06 22.91
CA LEU A 305 -14.76 -12.97 24.01
C LEU A 305 -16.10 -12.36 23.57
N PHE A 306 -16.11 -11.37 22.69
CA PHE A 306 -17.30 -10.67 22.20
C PHE A 306 -17.14 -10.27 20.72
N GLN A 307 -17.31 -11.26 19.84
CA GLN A 307 -17.10 -11.17 18.38
C GLN A 307 -17.95 -10.12 17.68
N ALA A 308 -19.15 -9.80 18.17
CA ALA A 308 -19.93 -8.74 17.56
C ALA A 308 -19.24 -7.36 17.70
N LEU A 309 -18.40 -7.11 18.71
CA LEU A 309 -17.67 -5.83 18.82
C LEU A 309 -16.63 -5.64 17.70
N ALA A 310 -16.18 -6.72 17.05
CA ALA A 310 -15.29 -6.62 15.90
C ALA A 310 -15.98 -5.94 14.72
N LEU A 311 -17.16 -6.39 14.34
CA LEU A 311 -17.96 -5.77 13.29
C LEU A 311 -19.44 -5.93 13.65
N PHE A 312 -20.05 -4.89 14.21
CA PHE A 312 -21.47 -4.89 14.53
C PHE A 312 -22.22 -3.90 13.67
N ASN A 313 -23.45 -4.27 13.36
CA ASN A 313 -24.43 -3.38 12.77
C ASN A 313 -25.70 -3.39 13.60
N TRP A 314 -25.71 -2.56 14.64
CA TRP A 314 -26.84 -2.44 15.56
C TRP A 314 -28.12 -1.95 14.86
N ILE A 315 -28.02 -1.23 13.74
CA ILE A 315 -29.18 -0.75 12.98
C ILE A 315 -29.94 -1.94 12.38
N THR A 316 -29.25 -2.95 11.85
CA THR A 316 -29.91 -4.19 11.38
C THR A 316 -30.55 -5.00 12.50
N TRP A 317 -30.20 -4.77 13.78
CA TRP A 317 -30.88 -5.43 14.90
C TRP A 317 -32.26 -4.82 15.20
N ILE A 318 -32.50 -3.57 14.79
CA ILE A 318 -33.79 -2.89 14.95
C ILE A 318 -34.86 -3.56 14.08
N SER A 319 -34.50 -3.89 12.83
CA SER A 319 -35.37 -4.63 11.91
C SER A 319 -34.58 -5.70 11.16
N PRO A 320 -34.37 -6.88 11.78
CA PRO A 320 -33.52 -7.93 11.22
C PRO A 320 -34.10 -8.58 9.95
N ARG A 321 -35.37 -8.31 9.63
CA ARG A 321 -36.10 -8.85 8.46
C ARG A 321 -36.05 -7.94 7.23
N SER A 322 -35.71 -6.67 7.38
CA SER A 322 -35.78 -5.71 6.27
C SER A 322 -34.59 -5.88 5.32
N VAL A 323 -34.85 -6.37 4.10
CA VAL A 323 -33.84 -6.52 3.04
C VAL A 323 -33.28 -5.17 2.63
N VAL A 324 -34.12 -4.13 2.50
CA VAL A 324 -33.69 -2.75 2.18
C VAL A 324 -32.71 -2.23 3.23
N LEU A 325 -33.02 -2.46 4.51
CA LEU A 325 -32.16 -2.03 5.62
C LEU A 325 -30.82 -2.76 5.61
N ALA A 326 -30.84 -4.07 5.32
CA ALA A 326 -29.63 -4.87 5.18
C ALA A 326 -28.77 -4.43 3.98
N ILE A 327 -29.37 -4.08 2.85
CA ILE A 327 -28.64 -3.61 1.66
C ILE A 327 -27.92 -2.28 1.95
N ILE A 328 -28.55 -1.35 2.65
CA ILE A 328 -27.97 -0.02 2.92
C ILE A 328 -26.99 -0.07 4.10
N THR A 329 -27.42 -0.62 5.24
CA THR A 329 -26.64 -0.53 6.48
C THR A 329 -25.80 -1.78 6.75
N GLY A 330 -26.15 -2.92 6.15
CA GLY A 330 -25.51 -4.22 6.38
C GLY A 330 -24.00 -4.22 6.19
N ALA A 331 -23.29 -4.81 7.15
CA ALA A 331 -21.84 -4.85 7.21
C ALA A 331 -21.24 -6.06 6.49
N SER A 332 -22.05 -7.00 5.98
CA SER A 332 -21.55 -8.17 5.26
C SER A 332 -22.08 -8.26 3.83
N CYS A 333 -23.39 -8.09 3.62
CA CYS A 333 -23.99 -8.13 2.29
C CYS A 333 -24.26 -6.73 1.70
N GLY A 334 -24.27 -5.70 2.54
CA GLY A 334 -24.67 -4.33 2.19
C GLY A 334 -23.51 -3.33 2.03
N LEU A 335 -23.87 -2.05 2.07
CA LEU A 335 -22.96 -0.91 1.93
C LEU A 335 -22.28 -0.50 3.24
N GLY A 336 -22.68 -1.07 4.38
CA GLY A 336 -22.01 -0.88 5.68
C GLY A 336 -22.17 0.53 6.26
N ILE A 337 -23.24 1.25 5.94
CA ILE A 337 -23.51 2.59 6.48
C ILE A 337 -23.94 2.46 7.95
N ASN A 338 -23.00 2.63 8.88
CA ASN A 338 -23.25 2.56 10.32
C ASN A 338 -22.38 3.60 11.08
N PRO A 339 -22.96 4.50 11.89
CA PRO A 339 -22.24 5.48 12.71
C PRO A 339 -21.11 4.94 13.61
N LEU A 340 -21.22 3.70 14.08
CA LEU A 340 -20.16 3.04 14.87
C LEU A 340 -20.11 1.56 14.48
N PRO A 341 -19.26 1.18 13.51
CA PRO A 341 -19.26 -0.18 12.97
C PRO A 341 -18.36 -1.16 13.73
N THR A 342 -17.36 -0.66 14.46
CA THR A 342 -16.31 -1.51 15.04
C THR A 342 -15.69 -0.85 16.27
N LEU A 343 -15.29 -1.67 17.23
CA LEU A 343 -14.34 -1.31 18.29
C LEU A 343 -13.01 -2.06 18.15
N ASP A 344 -12.80 -2.81 17.07
CA ASP A 344 -11.55 -3.50 16.78
C ASP A 344 -10.62 -2.59 15.98
N TRP A 345 -9.41 -2.35 16.51
CA TRP A 345 -8.36 -1.59 15.84
C TRP A 345 -8.02 -2.15 14.46
N ASN A 346 -8.01 -3.48 14.30
CA ASN A 346 -7.67 -4.12 13.03
C ASN A 346 -8.70 -3.78 11.94
N ILE A 347 -9.99 -3.70 12.29
CA ILE A 347 -11.05 -3.34 11.35
C ILE A 347 -11.08 -1.82 11.14
N ALA A 348 -10.90 -1.04 12.21
CA ALA A 348 -10.85 0.41 12.15
C ALA A 348 -9.67 0.95 11.30
N THR A 349 -8.60 0.18 11.14
CA THR A 349 -7.40 0.57 10.36
C THR A 349 -7.22 -0.22 9.06
N TYR A 350 -8.23 -1.01 8.66
CA TYR A 350 -8.09 -1.98 7.58
C TYR A 350 -7.79 -1.35 6.21
N LEU A 351 -8.49 -0.24 5.89
CA LEU A 351 -8.39 0.48 4.62
C LEU A 351 -7.31 1.58 4.63
N GLY A 352 -6.60 1.76 5.73
CA GLY A 352 -5.47 2.66 5.85
C GLY A 352 -5.06 2.87 7.29
N ASP A 353 -3.76 2.97 7.55
CA ASP A 353 -3.30 3.39 8.88
C ASP A 353 -3.64 4.88 9.06
N PRO A 354 -4.47 5.24 10.06
CA PRO A 354 -4.98 6.59 10.25
C PRO A 354 -3.92 7.59 10.73
N ILE A 355 -2.78 7.11 11.22
CA ILE A 355 -1.69 7.92 11.76
C ILE A 355 -0.60 8.09 10.70
N ILE A 356 -0.17 7.00 10.07
CA ILE A 356 0.90 7.01 9.06
C ILE A 356 0.43 7.67 7.77
N THR A 357 -0.82 7.43 7.36
CA THR A 357 -1.34 7.94 6.10
C THR A 357 -1.72 9.42 6.25
N PRO A 358 -1.27 10.30 5.33
CA PRO A 358 -1.61 11.71 5.38
C PRO A 358 -3.13 11.93 5.37
N LEU A 359 -3.59 12.93 6.14
CA LEU A 359 -5.01 13.23 6.28
C LEU A 359 -5.69 13.51 4.92
N PHE A 360 -5.02 14.26 4.03
CA PHE A 360 -5.60 14.55 2.72
C PHE A 360 -5.85 13.27 1.90
N THR A 361 -4.96 12.27 1.98
CA THR A 361 -5.15 10.99 1.29
C THR A 361 -6.41 10.29 1.80
N ILE A 362 -6.54 10.14 3.11
CA ILE A 362 -7.68 9.45 3.73
C ILE A 362 -8.97 10.16 3.38
N MET A 363 -9.01 11.50 3.45
CA MET A 363 -10.20 12.27 3.13
C MET A 363 -10.60 12.16 1.65
N ASN A 364 -9.64 12.16 0.72
CA ASN A 364 -9.95 11.96 -0.71
C ASN A 364 -10.46 10.54 -0.97
N LEU A 365 -9.80 9.53 -0.39
CA LEU A 365 -10.18 8.13 -0.53
C LEU A 365 -11.59 7.89 0.02
N ALA A 366 -11.87 8.38 1.23
CA ALA A 366 -13.17 8.29 1.87
C ALA A 366 -14.24 9.08 1.10
N ALA A 367 -13.92 10.27 0.57
CA ALA A 367 -14.87 11.04 -0.23
C ALA A 367 -15.27 10.32 -1.53
N GLY A 368 -14.31 9.71 -2.23
CA GLY A 368 -14.59 8.92 -3.43
C GLY A 368 -15.41 7.66 -3.13
N MET A 369 -15.08 6.98 -2.04
CA MET A 369 -15.83 5.83 -1.55
C MET A 369 -17.26 6.22 -1.14
N ALA A 370 -17.44 7.32 -0.42
CA ALA A 370 -18.75 7.83 0.01
C ALA A 370 -19.61 8.28 -1.18
N LEU A 371 -19.04 9.01 -2.15
CA LEU A 371 -19.78 9.43 -3.34
C LEU A 371 -20.36 8.21 -4.08
N THR A 372 -19.52 7.19 -4.28
CA THR A 372 -19.93 5.99 -5.00
C THR A 372 -20.90 5.11 -4.21
N GLY A 373 -20.65 4.91 -2.93
CA GLY A 373 -21.50 4.07 -2.08
C GLY A 373 -22.80 4.72 -1.65
N PHE A 374 -22.84 6.02 -1.39
CA PHE A 374 -24.02 6.68 -0.81
C PHE A 374 -24.94 7.28 -1.86
N LEU A 375 -24.40 7.67 -3.02
CA LEU A 375 -25.16 8.33 -4.08
C LEU A 375 -25.24 7.47 -5.34
N VAL A 376 -24.09 7.15 -5.94
CA VAL A 376 -24.08 6.51 -7.27
C VAL A 376 -24.67 5.11 -7.24
N ALA A 377 -24.26 4.28 -6.29
CA ALA A 377 -24.69 2.89 -6.29
C ALA A 377 -26.13 2.65 -5.87
N PRO A 378 -26.68 3.31 -4.82
CA PRO A 378 -28.11 3.23 -4.55
C PRO A 378 -28.90 3.70 -5.78
N PHE A 379 -28.50 4.80 -6.41
CA PHE A 379 -29.16 5.29 -7.62
C PHE A 379 -29.17 4.25 -8.75
N LEU A 380 -28.04 3.57 -9.02
CA LEU A 380 -27.97 2.55 -10.07
C LEU A 380 -28.71 1.26 -9.69
N TYR A 381 -28.57 0.82 -8.45
CA TYR A 381 -29.13 -0.45 -7.95
C TYR A 381 -30.66 -0.41 -7.89
N PHE A 382 -31.24 0.65 -7.32
CA PHE A 382 -32.69 0.79 -7.22
C PHE A 382 -33.39 1.09 -8.56
N ASN A 383 -32.67 1.66 -9.54
CA ASN A 383 -33.15 1.81 -10.93
C ASN A 383 -32.85 0.57 -11.80
N ASN A 384 -32.40 -0.54 -11.20
CA ASN A 384 -32.06 -1.80 -11.86
C ASN A 384 -31.11 -1.67 -13.08
N VAL A 385 -30.14 -0.76 -13.00
CA VAL A 385 -29.14 -0.62 -14.07
C VAL A 385 -28.26 -1.88 -14.09
N TRP A 386 -28.02 -2.43 -15.30
CA TRP A 386 -27.30 -3.68 -15.53
C TRP A 386 -27.90 -4.93 -14.86
N ASN A 387 -29.22 -4.93 -14.60
CA ASN A 387 -29.90 -5.99 -13.86
C ASN A 387 -29.31 -6.21 -12.45
N GLY A 388 -28.73 -5.15 -11.87
CA GLY A 388 -28.04 -5.22 -10.59
C GLY A 388 -28.93 -5.58 -9.41
N ALA A 389 -30.24 -5.25 -9.46
CA ALA A 389 -31.17 -5.49 -8.34
C ALA A 389 -31.42 -6.98 -8.05
N HIS A 390 -31.14 -7.85 -9.03
CA HIS A 390 -31.21 -9.31 -8.92
C HIS A 390 -29.97 -9.93 -8.28
N LEU A 391 -28.93 -9.13 -8.02
CA LEU A 391 -27.68 -9.55 -7.40
C LEU A 391 -27.46 -8.82 -6.07
N PRO A 392 -26.63 -9.35 -5.16
CA PRO A 392 -26.22 -8.60 -3.98
C PRO A 392 -25.51 -7.31 -4.41
N ILE A 393 -25.84 -6.18 -3.76
CA ILE A 393 -25.31 -4.87 -4.13
C ILE A 393 -23.77 -4.83 -4.08
N ASN A 394 -23.19 -5.50 -3.07
CA ASN A 394 -21.76 -5.46 -2.77
C ASN A 394 -21.17 -6.87 -2.64
N THR A 395 -20.57 -7.37 -3.72
CA THR A 395 -19.91 -8.68 -3.74
C THR A 395 -18.94 -8.81 -4.89
N ASN A 396 -17.83 -9.51 -4.66
CA ASN A 396 -16.81 -9.81 -5.66
C ASN A 396 -17.04 -11.17 -6.37
N LYS A 397 -18.19 -11.81 -6.10
CA LYS A 397 -18.61 -13.04 -6.77
C LYS A 397 -19.14 -12.73 -8.18
N ILE A 398 -19.01 -13.71 -9.07
CA ILE A 398 -19.51 -13.66 -10.46
C ILE A 398 -20.73 -14.57 -10.53
N TYR A 399 -21.76 -14.11 -11.24
CA TYR A 399 -23.05 -14.78 -11.32
C TYR A 399 -23.39 -15.19 -12.76
N ASP A 400 -24.19 -16.23 -12.89
CA ASP A 400 -24.85 -16.59 -14.16
C ASP A 400 -26.19 -15.86 -14.32
N ASN A 401 -26.85 -16.09 -15.46
CA ASN A 401 -28.19 -15.58 -15.77
C ASN A 401 -29.30 -16.21 -14.91
N LYS A 402 -28.99 -16.95 -13.85
CA LYS A 402 -29.98 -17.43 -12.87
C LYS A 402 -29.67 -16.92 -11.46
N GLY A 403 -28.71 -15.99 -11.33
CA GLY A 403 -28.25 -15.49 -10.03
C GLY A 403 -27.48 -16.53 -9.21
N ASN A 404 -27.08 -17.66 -9.82
CA ASN A 404 -26.21 -18.64 -9.19
C ASN A 404 -24.75 -18.27 -9.44
N VAL A 405 -23.83 -18.83 -8.64
CA VAL A 405 -22.39 -18.60 -8.85
C VAL A 405 -21.98 -19.18 -10.21
N TYR A 406 -21.32 -18.37 -11.03
CA TYR A 406 -20.95 -18.73 -12.39
C TYR A 406 -20.07 -19.98 -12.45
N ASN A 407 -20.51 -21.02 -13.16
CA ASN A 407 -19.77 -22.27 -13.30
C ASN A 407 -18.82 -22.20 -14.52
N VAL A 408 -17.54 -22.03 -14.23
CA VAL A 408 -16.48 -21.85 -15.24
C VAL A 408 -16.25 -23.11 -16.07
N HIS A 409 -16.35 -24.30 -15.48
CA HIS A 409 -16.10 -25.57 -16.17
C HIS A 409 -17.06 -25.82 -17.34
N ARG A 410 -18.23 -25.16 -17.36
CA ARG A 410 -19.20 -25.26 -18.46
C ARG A 410 -18.77 -24.53 -19.74
N VAL A 411 -17.81 -23.62 -19.65
CA VAL A 411 -17.37 -22.78 -20.79
C VAL A 411 -15.91 -23.03 -21.18
N LEU A 412 -15.27 -24.01 -20.54
CA LEU A 412 -13.90 -24.42 -20.82
C LEU A 412 -13.88 -25.70 -21.66
N LYS A 413 -12.97 -25.74 -22.63
CA LYS A 413 -12.58 -26.97 -23.32
C LYS A 413 -11.58 -27.76 -22.48
N ALA A 414 -11.29 -28.99 -22.90
CA ALA A 414 -10.28 -29.84 -22.27
C ALA A 414 -8.86 -29.22 -22.28
N ASP A 415 -8.57 -28.31 -23.22
CA ASP A 415 -7.30 -27.56 -23.29
C ASP A 415 -7.31 -26.26 -22.47
N MET A 416 -8.31 -26.07 -21.59
CA MET A 416 -8.57 -24.86 -20.80
C MET A 416 -8.84 -23.59 -21.62
N THR A 417 -9.04 -23.70 -22.94
CA THR A 417 -9.44 -22.56 -23.76
C THR A 417 -10.96 -22.37 -23.72
N LEU A 418 -11.43 -21.19 -24.11
CA LEU A 418 -12.85 -20.87 -24.14
C LEU A 418 -13.59 -21.67 -25.22
N ASP A 419 -14.65 -22.38 -24.84
CA ASP A 419 -15.65 -22.89 -25.77
C ASP A 419 -16.69 -21.79 -26.06
N GLN A 420 -16.64 -21.24 -27.26
CA GLN A 420 -17.53 -20.16 -27.67
C GLN A 420 -19.00 -20.60 -27.79
N ALA A 421 -19.26 -21.83 -28.20
CA ALA A 421 -20.63 -22.34 -28.36
C ALA A 421 -21.25 -22.58 -26.98
N ALA A 422 -20.50 -23.23 -26.08
CA ALA A 422 -20.95 -23.45 -24.71
C ALA A 422 -21.14 -22.13 -23.94
N TYR A 423 -20.25 -21.16 -24.15
CA TYR A 423 -20.39 -19.81 -23.58
C TYR A 423 -21.68 -19.11 -24.02
N ARG A 424 -21.99 -19.11 -25.33
CA ARG A 424 -23.22 -18.51 -25.86
C ARG A 424 -24.47 -19.20 -25.34
N ASN A 425 -24.41 -20.53 -25.13
CA ASN A 425 -25.55 -21.30 -24.64
C ASN A 425 -25.74 -21.23 -23.11
N TYR A 426 -24.68 -20.94 -22.34
CA TYR A 426 -24.74 -20.91 -20.88
C TYR A 426 -25.17 -19.54 -20.35
N SER A 427 -24.25 -18.58 -20.26
CA SER A 427 -24.52 -17.20 -19.81
C SER A 427 -23.29 -16.31 -19.93
N ILE A 428 -23.54 -15.00 -19.96
CA ILE A 428 -22.53 -13.97 -19.73
C ILE A 428 -22.25 -13.89 -18.21
N PRO A 429 -20.99 -13.66 -17.78
CA PRO A 429 -20.69 -13.42 -16.36
C PRO A 429 -21.28 -12.09 -15.88
N TRP A 430 -22.27 -12.16 -15.01
CA TRP A 430 -22.89 -10.99 -14.39
C TRP A 430 -22.13 -10.57 -13.13
N LEU A 431 -21.96 -9.26 -12.98
CA LEU A 431 -21.22 -8.62 -11.89
C LEU A 431 -22.16 -7.79 -11.02
N SER A 432 -21.87 -7.72 -9.72
CA SER A 432 -22.60 -6.84 -8.80
C SER A 432 -22.43 -5.36 -9.16
N THR A 433 -23.36 -4.52 -8.73
CA THR A 433 -23.30 -3.06 -9.00
C THR A 433 -22.02 -2.44 -8.44
N MET A 434 -21.61 -2.80 -7.21
CA MET A 434 -20.34 -2.36 -6.64
C MET A 434 -19.12 -2.84 -7.42
N GLN A 435 -19.13 -4.10 -7.90
CA GLN A 435 -18.00 -4.63 -8.67
C GLN A 435 -17.84 -3.91 -10.00
N ILE A 436 -18.95 -3.55 -10.65
CA ILE A 436 -18.94 -2.74 -11.88
C ILE A 436 -18.37 -1.35 -11.61
N LEU A 437 -18.82 -0.67 -10.54
CA LEU A 437 -18.31 0.65 -10.15
C LEU A 437 -16.82 0.60 -9.78
N ASN A 438 -16.35 -0.49 -9.16
CA ASN A 438 -14.93 -0.71 -8.90
C ASN A 438 -14.13 -0.73 -10.23
N TYR A 439 -14.61 -1.44 -11.26
CA TYR A 439 -13.97 -1.45 -12.59
C TYR A 439 -14.01 -0.08 -13.29
N VAL A 440 -15.11 0.67 -13.21
CA VAL A 440 -15.19 2.06 -13.71
C VAL A 440 -14.10 2.91 -13.07
N SER A 441 -13.96 2.80 -11.74
CA SER A 441 -12.97 3.55 -10.97
C SER A 441 -11.54 3.20 -11.38
N LEU A 442 -11.24 1.91 -11.54
CA LEU A 442 -9.94 1.43 -11.98
C LEU A 442 -9.57 1.97 -13.36
N PHE A 443 -10.47 1.87 -14.33
CA PHE A 443 -10.27 2.38 -15.69
C PHE A 443 -10.02 3.90 -15.71
N ALA A 444 -10.80 4.66 -14.96
CA ALA A 444 -10.60 6.11 -14.84
C ALA A 444 -9.28 6.44 -14.14
N MET A 445 -8.96 5.74 -13.06
CA MET A 445 -7.76 5.99 -12.27
C MET A 445 -6.47 5.71 -13.05
N TYR A 446 -6.40 4.62 -13.82
CA TYR A 446 -5.20 4.30 -14.61
C TYR A 446 -4.86 5.39 -15.63
N ALA A 447 -5.86 6.04 -16.22
CA ALA A 447 -5.66 7.19 -17.10
C ALA A 447 -5.39 8.50 -16.33
N SER A 448 -6.02 8.65 -15.16
CA SER A 448 -5.86 9.82 -14.30
C SER A 448 -4.45 9.97 -13.75
N ILE A 449 -3.75 8.88 -13.44
CA ILE A 449 -2.44 8.93 -12.77
C ILE A 449 -1.37 9.60 -13.65
N PRO A 450 -1.11 9.16 -14.90
CA PRO A 450 -0.15 9.84 -15.77
C PRO A 450 -0.52 11.31 -16.01
N ALA A 451 -1.80 11.61 -16.26
CA ALA A 451 -2.27 12.98 -16.49
C ALA A 451 -2.02 13.87 -15.26
N TYR A 452 -2.39 13.39 -14.08
CA TYR A 452 -2.19 14.10 -12.82
C TYR A 452 -0.71 14.38 -12.54
N ILE A 453 0.15 13.37 -12.69
CA ILE A 453 1.59 13.50 -12.38
C ILE A 453 2.29 14.41 -13.39
N CYS A 454 1.93 14.33 -14.68
CA CYS A 454 2.44 15.26 -15.68
C CYS A 454 2.03 16.71 -15.38
N LEU A 455 0.83 16.95 -14.84
CA LEU A 455 0.37 18.30 -14.50
C LEU A 455 1.04 18.85 -13.22
N HIS A 456 1.08 18.03 -12.16
CA HIS A 456 1.45 18.45 -10.81
C HIS A 456 2.95 18.30 -10.54
N TYR A 457 3.60 17.27 -11.09
CA TYR A 457 5.00 16.91 -10.79
C TYR A 457 5.94 16.98 -12.00
N ARG A 458 5.58 17.69 -13.08
CA ARG A 458 6.46 17.87 -14.26
C ARG A 458 7.86 18.37 -13.92
N LYS A 459 8.01 19.25 -12.93
CA LYS A 459 9.32 19.75 -12.49
C LYS A 459 10.17 18.60 -11.93
N ALA A 460 9.61 17.78 -11.06
CA ALA A 460 10.30 16.63 -10.51
C ALA A 460 10.67 15.59 -11.58
N ILE A 461 9.76 15.32 -12.53
CA ILE A 461 10.04 14.42 -13.67
C ILE A 461 11.15 14.99 -14.56
N THR A 462 11.03 16.25 -14.99
CA THR A 462 12.03 16.87 -15.86
C THR A 462 13.40 16.96 -15.20
N THR A 463 13.46 17.26 -13.90
CA THR A 463 14.70 17.20 -13.13
C THR A 463 15.25 15.78 -13.05
N GLY A 464 14.41 14.76 -12.81
CA GLY A 464 14.86 13.36 -12.80
C GLY A 464 15.33 12.83 -14.17
N VAL A 465 14.69 13.26 -15.26
CA VAL A 465 15.12 12.93 -16.63
C VAL A 465 16.43 13.66 -16.98
N LYS A 466 16.55 14.94 -16.63
CA LYS A 466 17.82 15.68 -16.76
C LYS A 466 18.91 15.03 -15.93
N SER A 467 18.60 14.55 -14.73
CA SER A 467 19.52 13.81 -13.88
C SER A 467 20.05 12.57 -14.60
N LEU A 468 19.19 11.74 -15.19
CA LEU A 468 19.62 10.54 -15.93
C LEU A 468 20.68 10.83 -17.02
N THR A 469 20.54 11.96 -17.70
CA THR A 469 21.49 12.40 -18.75
C THR A 469 22.73 13.11 -18.17
N SER A 470 22.58 13.72 -17.00
CA SER A 470 23.65 14.34 -16.24
C SER A 470 24.60 13.29 -15.67
N ARG A 471 25.89 13.40 -16.01
CA ARG A 471 26.97 12.59 -15.42
C ARG A 471 27.38 13.05 -14.02
N LYS A 472 26.63 13.97 -13.41
CA LYS A 472 26.92 14.47 -12.06
C LYS A 472 26.79 13.35 -11.03
N PRO A 473 27.69 13.29 -10.03
CA PRO A 473 27.52 12.38 -8.92
C PRO A 473 26.32 12.79 -8.06
N ARG A 474 25.64 11.81 -7.45
CA ARG A 474 24.48 12.00 -6.57
C ARG A 474 24.68 13.11 -5.54
N CYS A 475 25.86 13.17 -4.94
CA CYS A 475 26.22 14.09 -3.86
C CYS A 475 26.23 15.57 -4.26
N GLU A 476 26.48 15.87 -5.54
CA GLU A 476 26.41 17.23 -6.07
C GLU A 476 24.99 17.59 -6.52
N GLU A 477 24.21 16.59 -6.90
CA GLU A 477 22.88 16.76 -7.47
C GLU A 477 21.79 16.93 -6.41
N PHE A 478 21.89 16.18 -5.31
CA PHE A 478 20.92 16.21 -4.21
C PHE A 478 21.59 16.71 -2.93
N THR A 479 21.27 17.95 -2.56
CA THR A 479 21.94 18.68 -1.47
C THR A 479 21.22 18.62 -0.12
N ASP A 480 20.18 17.79 0.02
CA ASP A 480 19.47 17.63 1.29
C ASP A 480 20.35 16.92 2.34
N VAL A 481 20.01 17.10 3.61
CA VAL A 481 20.75 16.52 4.74
C VAL A 481 20.88 15.00 4.62
N GLN A 482 19.84 14.30 4.14
CA GLN A 482 19.83 12.85 4.11
C GLN A 482 20.77 12.30 3.02
N ASN A 483 20.78 12.92 1.83
CA ASN A 483 21.76 12.61 0.79
C ASN A 483 23.18 12.99 1.19
N ARG A 484 23.39 14.15 1.83
CA ARG A 484 24.71 14.57 2.33
C ARG A 484 25.32 13.54 3.28
N LEU A 485 24.55 13.05 4.25
CA LEU A 485 25.00 11.99 5.16
C LEU A 485 25.28 10.68 4.41
N MET A 486 24.44 10.34 3.43
CA MET A 486 24.62 9.12 2.64
C MET A 486 25.82 9.14 1.71
N CYS A 487 26.47 10.29 1.49
CA CYS A 487 27.69 10.41 0.69
C CYS A 487 28.92 9.74 1.30
N ALA A 488 28.91 9.47 2.61
CA ALA A 488 29.94 8.68 3.26
C ALA A 488 29.95 7.20 2.78
N TYR A 489 28.83 6.70 2.27
CA TYR A 489 28.69 5.30 1.85
C TYR A 489 28.85 5.13 0.34
N LYS A 490 29.55 4.08 -0.05
CA LYS A 490 29.65 3.67 -1.46
C LYS A 490 28.29 3.25 -1.99
N GLU A 491 27.87 3.90 -3.07
CA GLU A 491 26.62 3.60 -3.76
C GLU A 491 26.64 2.19 -4.39
N CYS A 492 25.42 1.67 -4.62
CA CYS A 492 25.22 0.44 -5.38
C CYS A 492 25.30 0.76 -6.88
N PRO A 493 26.26 0.19 -7.63
CA PRO A 493 26.40 0.45 -9.06
C PRO A 493 25.14 0.09 -9.84
N HIS A 494 24.78 0.90 -10.85
CA HIS A 494 23.62 0.62 -11.69
C HIS A 494 23.71 -0.75 -12.41
N TRP A 495 24.92 -1.24 -12.70
CA TRP A 495 25.12 -2.51 -13.37
C TRP A 495 24.73 -3.73 -12.51
N TRP A 496 24.70 -3.63 -11.17
CA TRP A 496 24.19 -4.71 -10.31
C TRP A 496 22.70 -4.96 -10.59
N TYR A 497 21.93 -3.88 -10.66
CA TYR A 497 20.51 -3.93 -11.00
C TYR A 497 20.28 -4.39 -12.44
N LEU A 498 21.06 -3.85 -13.40
CA LEU A 498 20.95 -4.27 -14.80
C LEU A 498 21.31 -5.75 -14.99
N GLY A 499 22.34 -6.25 -14.30
CA GLY A 499 22.74 -7.65 -14.34
C GLY A 499 21.64 -8.58 -13.83
N ILE A 500 20.99 -8.23 -12.72
CA ILE A 500 19.82 -8.98 -12.22
C ILE A 500 18.64 -8.90 -13.20
N LEU A 501 18.40 -7.73 -13.82
CA LEU A 501 17.33 -7.57 -14.80
C LEU A 501 17.56 -8.45 -16.04
N VAL A 502 18.77 -8.47 -16.57
CA VAL A 502 19.13 -9.31 -17.73
C VAL A 502 19.03 -10.79 -17.36
N LEU A 503 19.56 -11.20 -16.21
CA LEU A 503 19.47 -12.58 -15.74
C LEU A 503 18.02 -13.03 -15.58
N SER A 504 17.18 -12.22 -14.92
CA SER A 504 15.76 -12.53 -14.72
C SER A 504 14.98 -12.57 -16.04
N PHE A 505 15.29 -11.69 -17.00
CA PHE A 505 14.70 -11.70 -18.33
C PHE A 505 15.07 -12.97 -19.13
N ILE A 506 16.33 -13.39 -19.10
CA ILE A 506 16.77 -14.63 -19.74
C ILE A 506 16.03 -15.83 -19.13
N LEU A 507 15.97 -15.91 -17.79
CA LEU A 507 15.21 -16.96 -17.11
C LEU A 507 13.72 -16.93 -17.45
N ALA A 508 13.12 -15.76 -17.64
CA ALA A 508 11.72 -15.63 -18.09
C ALA A 508 11.54 -16.24 -19.49
N CYS A 509 12.46 -15.93 -20.41
CA CYS A 509 12.41 -16.44 -21.78
C CYS A 509 12.57 -17.96 -21.81
N VAL A 510 13.46 -18.50 -20.98
CA VAL A 510 13.64 -19.95 -20.81
C VAL A 510 12.37 -20.59 -20.24
N SER A 511 11.77 -20.02 -19.20
CA SER A 511 10.57 -20.59 -18.56
C SER A 511 9.36 -20.66 -19.48
N VAL A 512 9.27 -19.74 -20.43
CA VAL A 512 8.17 -19.68 -21.40
C VAL A 512 8.44 -20.55 -22.65
N SER A 513 9.70 -20.72 -23.06
CA SER A 513 10.05 -21.44 -24.30
C SER A 513 10.24 -22.94 -24.11
N MET A 514 10.73 -23.37 -22.94
CA MET A 514 11.04 -24.78 -22.66
C MET A 514 9.83 -25.59 -22.20
N TRP A 515 8.75 -24.93 -21.77
CA TRP A 515 7.53 -25.58 -21.26
C TRP A 515 6.30 -25.12 -22.04
N PRO A 516 5.23 -25.95 -22.11
CA PRO A 516 4.02 -25.66 -22.87
C PRO A 516 3.13 -24.60 -22.17
N THR A 517 3.65 -23.40 -21.98
CA THR A 517 2.94 -22.29 -21.33
C THR A 517 1.99 -21.55 -22.27
N GLY A 518 2.28 -21.59 -23.58
CA GLY A 518 1.56 -20.84 -24.61
C GLY A 518 1.83 -19.34 -24.64
N MET A 519 2.73 -18.84 -23.77
CA MET A 519 3.15 -17.43 -23.76
C MET A 519 4.25 -17.21 -24.83
N PRO A 520 4.23 -16.11 -25.59
CA PRO A 520 5.32 -15.81 -26.51
C PRO A 520 6.39 -14.93 -25.84
N ILE A 521 7.65 -15.01 -26.31
CA ILE A 521 8.78 -14.23 -25.76
C ILE A 521 8.53 -12.72 -25.83
N TRP A 522 7.93 -12.23 -26.93
CA TRP A 522 7.59 -10.80 -27.03
C TRP A 522 6.60 -10.35 -25.96
N GLY A 523 5.76 -11.26 -25.43
CA GLY A 523 4.86 -10.98 -24.31
C GLY A 523 5.62 -10.61 -23.03
N ILE A 524 6.80 -11.21 -22.81
CA ILE A 524 7.69 -10.86 -21.70
C ILE A 524 8.28 -9.46 -21.91
N VAL A 525 8.70 -9.13 -23.13
CA VAL A 525 9.22 -7.79 -23.46
C VAL A 525 8.17 -6.72 -23.17
N VAL A 526 6.91 -6.96 -23.56
CA VAL A 526 5.79 -6.06 -23.27
C VAL A 526 5.54 -5.97 -21.76
N ALA A 527 5.64 -7.06 -21.00
CA ALA A 527 5.46 -7.06 -19.55
C ALA A 527 6.57 -6.28 -18.80
N VAL A 528 7.82 -6.38 -19.25
CA VAL A 528 8.94 -5.59 -18.70
C VAL A 528 8.79 -4.12 -19.08
N GLY A 529 8.44 -3.82 -20.33
CA GLY A 529 8.15 -2.45 -20.79
C GLY A 529 7.00 -1.81 -20.00
N PHE A 530 5.93 -2.58 -19.74
CA PHE A 530 4.84 -2.17 -18.87
C PHE A 530 5.35 -1.74 -17.50
N THR A 531 6.15 -2.58 -16.84
CA THR A 531 6.71 -2.30 -15.51
C THR A 531 7.54 -1.02 -15.50
N ILE A 532 8.44 -0.85 -16.46
CA ILE A 532 9.32 0.33 -16.57
C ILE A 532 8.50 1.63 -16.74
N LEU A 533 7.44 1.58 -17.55
CA LEU A 533 6.60 2.75 -17.83
C LEU A 533 5.72 3.15 -16.64
N VAL A 534 5.09 2.18 -15.98
CA VAL A 534 4.08 2.47 -14.95
C VAL A 534 4.70 2.69 -13.56
N GLN A 535 5.89 2.14 -13.27
CA GLN A 535 6.45 2.20 -11.91
C GLN A 535 6.78 3.63 -11.46
N ILE A 536 7.29 4.50 -12.32
CA ILE A 536 7.67 5.87 -11.92
C ILE A 536 6.43 6.68 -11.48
N PRO A 537 5.37 6.80 -12.31
CA PRO A 537 4.19 7.55 -11.90
C PRO A 537 3.51 6.92 -10.68
N LEU A 538 3.33 5.60 -10.65
CA LEU A 538 2.69 4.94 -9.52
C LEU A 538 3.51 5.07 -8.23
N GLY A 539 4.83 4.95 -8.33
CA GLY A 539 5.74 5.12 -7.20
C GLY A 539 5.75 6.54 -6.65
N MET A 540 5.68 7.57 -7.50
CA MET A 540 5.57 8.97 -7.04
C MET A 540 4.27 9.19 -6.28
N LEU A 541 3.15 8.69 -6.80
CA LEU A 541 1.86 8.77 -6.10
C LEU A 541 1.95 8.07 -4.74
N TRP A 542 2.44 6.83 -4.72
CA TRP A 542 2.52 6.03 -3.50
C TRP A 542 3.46 6.66 -2.45
N ALA A 543 4.64 7.15 -2.86
CA ALA A 543 5.61 7.78 -1.96
C ALA A 543 5.04 9.01 -1.22
N ILE A 544 4.15 9.77 -1.88
CA ILE A 544 3.57 11.01 -1.35
C ILE A 544 2.30 10.72 -0.55
N THR A 545 1.39 9.91 -1.11
CA THR A 545 0.04 9.72 -0.58
C THR A 545 -0.06 8.54 0.38
N ASN A 546 0.91 7.63 0.41
CA ASN A 546 0.87 6.35 1.10
C ASN A 546 -0.21 5.36 0.57
N MET A 547 -0.69 5.58 -0.66
CA MET A 547 -1.69 4.73 -1.31
C MET A 547 -1.09 4.00 -2.52
N GLU A 548 -1.00 2.67 -2.44
CA GLU A 548 -0.53 1.82 -3.54
C GLU A 548 -1.70 1.52 -4.49
N VAL A 549 -1.50 1.82 -5.77
CA VAL A 549 -2.48 1.54 -6.81
C VAL A 549 -2.16 0.20 -7.47
N PRO A 550 -3.02 -0.84 -7.33
CA PRO A 550 -2.75 -2.13 -7.92
C PRO A 550 -2.90 -2.08 -9.45
N THR A 551 -1.89 -2.53 -10.19
CA THR A 551 -1.94 -2.67 -11.67
C THR A 551 -2.42 -4.04 -12.15
N SER A 552 -2.92 -4.88 -11.24
CA SER A 552 -3.37 -6.26 -11.49
C SER A 552 -4.41 -6.36 -12.61
N ILE A 553 -5.43 -5.50 -12.58
CA ILE A 553 -6.52 -5.52 -13.57
C ILE A 553 -6.05 -4.91 -14.89
N LEU A 554 -5.24 -3.84 -14.86
CA LEU A 554 -4.63 -3.29 -16.07
C LEU A 554 -3.77 -4.33 -16.80
N ALA A 555 -2.95 -5.08 -16.06
CA ALA A 555 -2.12 -6.14 -16.62
C ALA A 555 -2.96 -7.27 -17.23
N LEU A 556 -3.99 -7.72 -16.51
CA LEU A 556 -4.91 -8.75 -17.00
C LEU A 556 -5.73 -8.31 -18.21
N ALA A 557 -6.14 -7.04 -18.27
CA ALA A 557 -6.85 -6.47 -19.40
C ALA A 557 -5.94 -6.40 -20.63
N LEU A 558 -4.72 -5.88 -20.48
CA LEU A 558 -3.77 -5.80 -21.58
C LEU A 558 -3.35 -7.19 -22.07
N GLY A 559 -2.99 -8.09 -21.15
CA GLY A 559 -2.71 -9.49 -21.48
C GLY A 559 -3.90 -10.20 -22.12
N GLY A 560 -5.12 -9.92 -21.66
CA GLY A 560 -6.35 -10.48 -22.21
C GLY A 560 -6.70 -10.01 -23.63
N TYR A 561 -6.39 -8.76 -24.00
CA TYR A 561 -6.54 -8.27 -25.39
C TYR A 561 -5.47 -8.82 -26.32
N VAL A 562 -4.29 -9.09 -25.78
CA VAL A 562 -3.09 -9.49 -26.52
C VAL A 562 -3.02 -11.01 -26.71
N LEU A 563 -3.49 -11.78 -25.71
CA LEU A 563 -3.46 -13.24 -25.62
C LEU A 563 -4.89 -13.77 -25.35
N GLU A 564 -5.82 -13.41 -26.24
CA GLU A 564 -7.24 -13.70 -26.08
C GLU A 564 -7.54 -15.20 -25.95
N GLY A 565 -8.42 -15.56 -25.01
CA GLY A 565 -8.93 -16.93 -24.85
C GLY A 565 -7.97 -17.92 -24.20
N LYS A 566 -6.78 -17.48 -23.77
CA LYS A 566 -5.76 -18.33 -23.15
C LYS A 566 -5.50 -17.90 -21.69
N PRO A 567 -5.95 -18.67 -20.68
CA PRO A 567 -5.78 -18.28 -19.29
C PRO A 567 -4.33 -18.32 -18.79
N VAL A 568 -3.55 -19.36 -19.14
CA VAL A 568 -2.18 -19.53 -18.66
C VAL A 568 -1.26 -18.39 -19.10
N PRO A 569 -1.20 -18.03 -20.41
CA PRO A 569 -0.40 -16.89 -20.85
C PRO A 569 -0.84 -15.56 -20.22
N ASN A 570 -2.14 -15.35 -19.98
CA ASN A 570 -2.61 -14.13 -19.34
C ASN A 570 -2.21 -14.06 -17.85
N MET A 571 -2.27 -15.18 -17.13
CA MET A 571 -1.79 -15.26 -15.73
C MET A 571 -0.28 -15.01 -15.65
N MET A 572 0.50 -15.55 -16.59
CA MET A 572 1.94 -15.31 -16.66
C MET A 572 2.27 -13.87 -17.05
N PHE A 573 1.53 -13.27 -18.01
CA PHE A 573 1.68 -11.87 -18.36
C PHE A 573 1.42 -10.97 -17.15
N LYS A 574 0.34 -11.21 -16.41
CA LYS A 574 0.04 -10.51 -15.15
C LYS A 574 1.19 -10.64 -14.15
N MET A 575 1.74 -11.83 -13.97
CA MET A 575 2.85 -12.07 -13.06
C MET A 575 4.09 -11.26 -13.45
N PHE A 576 4.55 -11.31 -14.70
CA PHE A 576 5.74 -10.57 -15.16
C PHE A 576 5.57 -9.06 -15.26
N SER A 577 4.33 -8.55 -15.16
CA SER A 577 4.03 -7.12 -15.24
C SER A 577 3.64 -6.55 -13.87
N PHE A 578 2.48 -6.95 -13.34
CA PHE A 578 1.96 -6.47 -12.07
C PHE A 578 2.86 -6.83 -10.89
N MET A 579 3.30 -8.10 -10.78
CA MET A 579 4.13 -8.50 -9.63
C MET A 579 5.50 -7.83 -9.69
N SER A 580 6.14 -7.79 -10.86
CA SER A 580 7.41 -7.09 -11.03
C SER A 580 7.30 -5.59 -10.73
N THR A 581 6.17 -4.95 -11.03
CA THR A 581 5.89 -3.55 -10.65
C THR A 581 5.75 -3.39 -9.13
N SER A 582 4.91 -4.20 -8.48
CA SER A 582 4.69 -4.09 -7.03
C SER A 582 5.99 -4.39 -6.26
N GLN A 583 6.75 -5.42 -6.67
CA GLN A 583 8.04 -5.74 -6.06
C GLN A 583 9.07 -4.62 -6.27
N SER A 584 9.14 -4.04 -7.47
CA SER A 584 10.02 -2.89 -7.75
C SER A 584 9.73 -1.71 -6.82
N LEU A 585 8.45 -1.39 -6.63
CA LEU A 585 8.03 -0.28 -5.76
C LEU A 585 8.27 -0.56 -4.27
N ASN A 586 7.97 -1.79 -3.80
CA ASN A 586 8.28 -2.20 -2.42
C ASN A 586 9.79 -2.13 -2.14
N PHE A 587 10.62 -2.64 -3.04
CA PHE A 587 12.07 -2.54 -2.90
C PHE A 587 12.56 -1.09 -2.97
N THR A 588 11.92 -0.23 -3.77
CA THR A 588 12.23 1.21 -3.78
C THR A 588 11.87 1.89 -2.46
N ALA A 589 10.75 1.51 -1.83
CA ALA A 589 10.37 1.97 -0.49
C ALA A 589 11.42 1.57 0.55
N ASP A 590 11.94 0.35 0.45
CA ASP A 590 13.00 -0.16 1.32
C ASP A 590 14.36 0.52 1.07
N LEU A 591 14.68 0.88 -0.17
CA LEU A 591 15.84 1.72 -0.46
C LEU A 591 15.70 3.10 0.18
N LYS A 592 14.48 3.66 0.26
CA LYS A 592 14.22 4.88 1.02
C LYS A 592 14.35 4.66 2.52
N LEU A 593 13.87 3.53 3.05
CA LEU A 593 14.09 3.12 4.44
C LEU A 593 15.60 3.07 4.76
N ALA A 594 16.41 2.42 3.91
CA ALA A 594 17.86 2.38 4.04
C ALA A 594 18.49 3.78 3.97
N HIS A 595 17.97 4.65 3.09
CA HIS A 595 18.43 6.03 2.95
C HIS A 595 18.21 6.86 4.22
N TYR A 596 17.06 6.67 4.88
CA TYR A 596 16.75 7.31 6.17
C TYR A 596 17.50 6.68 7.34
N GLY A 597 17.62 5.34 7.36
CA GLY A 597 18.32 4.59 8.40
C GLY A 597 19.85 4.56 8.26
N LYS A 598 20.41 5.24 7.25
CA LYS A 598 21.85 5.30 6.95
C LYS A 598 22.50 3.93 6.77
N ILE A 599 21.76 3.02 6.15
CA ILE A 599 22.26 1.70 5.79
C ILE A 599 23.04 1.81 4.48
N PRO A 600 24.28 1.28 4.39
CA PRO A 600 25.04 1.27 3.15
C PRO A 600 24.25 0.63 1.99
N PRO A 601 24.08 1.30 0.84
CA PRO A 601 23.21 0.83 -0.24
C PRO A 601 23.58 -0.56 -0.79
N ARG A 602 24.87 -0.92 -0.79
CA ARG A 602 25.35 -2.24 -1.25
C ARG A 602 24.86 -3.37 -0.35
N TRP A 603 24.85 -3.15 0.96
CA TRP A 603 24.36 -4.12 1.94
C TRP A 603 22.84 -4.21 1.93
N ALA A 604 22.15 -3.08 1.79
CA ALA A 604 20.70 -3.07 1.57
C ALA A 604 20.31 -3.93 0.37
N PHE A 605 20.98 -3.75 -0.78
CA PHE A 605 20.75 -4.57 -1.97
C PHE A 605 21.04 -6.06 -1.73
N ALA A 606 22.24 -6.39 -1.23
CA ALA A 606 22.66 -7.78 -1.06
C ALA A 606 21.78 -8.55 -0.06
N ALA A 607 21.45 -7.94 1.08
CA ALA A 607 20.62 -8.57 2.11
C ALA A 607 19.20 -8.86 1.61
N GLN A 608 18.62 -7.95 0.82
CA GLN A 608 17.27 -8.12 0.29
C GLN A 608 17.20 -9.14 -0.85
N VAL A 609 18.19 -9.16 -1.76
CA VAL A 609 18.28 -10.21 -2.79
C VAL A 609 18.44 -11.57 -2.12
N TYR A 610 19.33 -11.68 -1.12
CA TYR A 610 19.54 -12.91 -0.35
C TYR A 610 18.26 -13.38 0.36
N ALA A 611 17.58 -12.51 1.11
CA ALA A 611 16.36 -12.85 1.83
C ALA A 611 15.23 -13.30 0.89
N THR A 612 15.11 -12.67 -0.28
CA THR A 612 14.05 -12.95 -1.26
C THR A 612 14.24 -14.29 -1.95
N LEU A 613 15.48 -14.65 -2.27
CA LEU A 613 15.79 -15.97 -2.80
C LEU A 613 15.38 -17.07 -1.81
N ILE A 614 15.79 -16.92 -0.54
CA ILE A 614 15.43 -17.88 0.52
C ILE A 614 13.91 -17.95 0.69
N ALA A 615 13.24 -16.80 0.81
CA ALA A 615 11.78 -16.74 0.93
C ALA A 615 11.07 -17.40 -0.24
N GLY A 616 11.52 -17.17 -1.48
CA GLY A 616 10.96 -17.79 -2.66
C GLY A 616 11.02 -19.31 -2.62
N PHE A 617 12.18 -19.88 -2.28
CA PHE A 617 12.35 -21.34 -2.18
C PHE A 617 11.55 -21.95 -1.03
N VAL A 618 11.56 -21.31 0.15
CA VAL A 618 10.78 -21.77 1.31
C VAL A 618 9.29 -21.72 1.00
N SER A 619 8.81 -20.62 0.41
CA SER A 619 7.42 -20.45 0.00
C SER A 619 7.01 -21.50 -1.03
N LEU A 620 7.86 -21.81 -2.02
CA LEU A 620 7.58 -22.88 -2.98
C LEU A 620 7.53 -24.27 -2.31
N ALA A 621 8.45 -24.56 -1.40
CA ALA A 621 8.50 -25.83 -0.67
C ALA A 621 7.26 -26.04 0.22
N VAL A 622 6.87 -25.01 0.98
CA VAL A 622 5.67 -25.05 1.83
C VAL A 622 4.41 -25.18 0.97
N ASN A 623 4.36 -24.52 -0.18
CA ASN A 623 3.24 -24.65 -1.09
C ASN A 623 3.06 -26.08 -1.61
N HIS A 624 4.14 -26.75 -2.01
CA HIS A 624 4.09 -28.18 -2.37
C HIS A 624 3.66 -29.05 -1.20
N TRP A 625 4.24 -28.83 -0.02
CA TRP A 625 3.85 -29.57 1.18
C TRP A 625 2.35 -29.44 1.48
N VAL A 626 1.77 -28.24 1.37
CA VAL A 626 0.33 -28.03 1.58
C VAL A 626 -0.51 -28.74 0.51
N LEU A 627 -0.12 -28.64 -0.77
CA LEU A 627 -0.86 -29.23 -1.87
C LEU A 627 -0.83 -30.77 -1.86
N ASP A 628 0.21 -31.39 -1.32
CA ASP A 628 0.38 -32.85 -1.33
C ASP A 628 -0.12 -33.52 -0.02
N ASN A 629 -0.11 -32.82 1.12
CA ASN A 629 -0.48 -33.40 2.41
C ASN A 629 -1.88 -33.02 2.91
N MET A 630 -2.53 -32.00 2.33
CA MET A 630 -3.84 -31.55 2.78
C MET A 630 -4.95 -32.01 1.83
N GLU A 631 -5.84 -32.87 2.34
CA GLU A 631 -7.04 -33.32 1.63
C GLU A 631 -8.12 -32.23 1.58
N ASP A 632 -8.95 -32.27 0.54
CA ASP A 632 -10.10 -31.37 0.31
C ASP A 632 -9.75 -29.87 0.35
N LEU A 633 -8.56 -29.52 -0.10
CA LEU A 633 -8.08 -28.14 -0.14
C LEU A 633 -9.01 -27.26 -1.01
N CYS A 634 -9.30 -26.04 -0.54
CA CYS A 634 -10.15 -25.07 -1.21
C CYS A 634 -11.63 -25.46 -1.32
N THR A 635 -12.09 -26.45 -0.54
CA THR A 635 -13.51 -26.75 -0.34
C THR A 635 -14.06 -26.02 0.89
N GLU A 636 -15.35 -25.71 0.91
CA GLU A 636 -15.98 -25.04 2.07
C GLU A 636 -16.05 -25.97 3.31
N SER A 637 -15.99 -27.29 3.11
CA SER A 637 -16.07 -28.33 4.14
C SER A 637 -14.73 -28.68 4.79
N GLN A 638 -13.62 -28.05 4.38
CA GLN A 638 -12.28 -28.41 4.87
C GLN A 638 -12.16 -28.15 6.40
N LYS A 639 -11.71 -29.18 7.12
CA LYS A 639 -11.70 -29.25 8.61
C LYS A 639 -10.94 -28.10 9.29
N ASP A 640 -9.81 -27.69 8.72
CA ASP A 640 -8.91 -26.66 9.26
C ASP A 640 -9.14 -25.25 8.67
N ARG A 641 -10.20 -25.09 7.86
CA ARG A 641 -10.64 -23.86 7.19
C ARG A 641 -9.73 -23.38 6.05
N PHE A 642 -9.06 -24.28 5.34
CA PHE A 642 -8.34 -23.98 4.11
C PHE A 642 -9.27 -23.82 2.91
N THR A 643 -10.10 -22.78 2.93
CA THR A 643 -11.12 -22.49 1.89
C THR A 643 -10.59 -21.63 0.73
N CYS A 644 -9.33 -21.19 0.78
CA CYS A 644 -8.59 -20.53 -0.30
C CYS A 644 -9.25 -19.29 -0.95
N PRO A 645 -9.69 -18.27 -0.19
CA PRO A 645 -10.42 -17.11 -0.73
C PRO A 645 -9.62 -16.32 -1.78
N HIS A 646 -8.31 -16.21 -1.60
CA HIS A 646 -7.42 -15.54 -2.55
C HIS A 646 -7.25 -16.31 -3.85
N ALA A 647 -7.08 -17.65 -3.80
CA ALA A 647 -6.99 -18.49 -4.98
C ALA A 647 -8.29 -18.44 -5.81
N TYR A 648 -9.46 -18.46 -5.15
CA TYR A 648 -10.76 -18.25 -5.81
C TYR A 648 -10.85 -16.90 -6.52
N SER A 649 -10.41 -15.83 -5.86
CA SER A 649 -10.44 -14.49 -6.45
C SER A 649 -9.48 -14.38 -7.64
N PHE A 650 -8.31 -15.01 -7.55
CA PHE A 650 -7.32 -15.09 -8.62
C PHE A 650 -7.84 -15.90 -9.82
N PHE A 651 -8.42 -17.07 -9.57
CA PHE A 651 -9.08 -17.90 -10.59
C PHE A 651 -10.19 -17.14 -11.31
N LYS A 652 -11.13 -16.54 -10.57
CA LYS A 652 -12.22 -15.72 -11.14
C LYS A 652 -11.71 -14.58 -12.01
N ALA A 653 -10.66 -13.88 -11.58
CA ALA A 653 -10.03 -12.84 -12.38
C ALA A 653 -9.40 -13.41 -13.67
N SER A 654 -8.77 -14.58 -13.62
CA SER A 654 -8.23 -15.25 -14.81
C SER A 654 -9.32 -15.65 -15.82
N VAL A 655 -10.53 -15.95 -15.34
CA VAL A 655 -11.67 -16.31 -16.18
C VAL A 655 -12.25 -15.08 -16.88
N ILE A 656 -12.55 -14.01 -16.13
CA ILE A 656 -13.08 -12.76 -16.69
C ILE A 656 -12.13 -12.21 -17.75
N TRP A 657 -10.85 -12.07 -17.39
CA TRP A 657 -9.90 -11.31 -18.20
C TRP A 657 -9.08 -12.18 -19.15
N GLY A 658 -8.89 -13.47 -18.88
CA GLY A 658 -8.12 -14.38 -19.72
C GLY A 658 -8.98 -15.27 -20.61
N VAL A 659 -9.84 -16.09 -20.01
CA VAL A 659 -10.67 -17.07 -20.73
C VAL A 659 -11.71 -16.36 -21.60
N ILE A 660 -12.60 -15.58 -20.97
CA ILE A 660 -13.66 -14.85 -21.68
C ILE A 660 -13.04 -13.69 -22.46
N GLY A 661 -12.10 -12.99 -21.82
CA GLY A 661 -11.32 -11.93 -22.43
C GLY A 661 -12.05 -10.58 -22.44
N PRO A 662 -11.30 -9.46 -22.37
CA PRO A 662 -11.88 -8.13 -22.26
C PRO A 662 -12.66 -7.71 -23.51
N ARG A 663 -12.30 -8.19 -24.70
CA ARG A 663 -12.99 -7.83 -25.96
C ARG A 663 -14.45 -8.27 -25.96
N ARG A 664 -14.80 -9.40 -25.33
CA ARG A 664 -16.18 -9.91 -25.29
C ARG A 664 -17.05 -9.20 -24.23
N LEU A 665 -16.44 -8.69 -23.17
CA LEU A 665 -17.16 -8.05 -22.06
C LEU A 665 -17.23 -6.53 -22.21
N PHE A 666 -16.11 -5.91 -22.59
CA PHE A 666 -15.92 -4.46 -22.66
C PHE A 666 -15.72 -3.94 -24.09
N GLY A 667 -15.70 -4.81 -25.11
CA GLY A 667 -15.69 -4.39 -26.51
C GLY A 667 -17.03 -3.77 -26.94
N PRO A 668 -17.13 -3.26 -28.19
CA PRO A 668 -18.30 -2.54 -28.68
C PRO A 668 -19.62 -3.30 -28.52
N ASP A 669 -19.59 -4.62 -28.74
CA ASP A 669 -20.76 -5.50 -28.64
C ASP A 669 -20.92 -6.15 -27.25
N GLY A 670 -20.09 -5.75 -26.28
CA GLY A 670 -20.07 -6.32 -24.94
C GLY A 670 -21.11 -5.69 -24.00
N PRO A 671 -21.62 -6.44 -23.00
CA PRO A 671 -22.59 -5.94 -22.01
C PRO A 671 -22.07 -4.74 -21.20
N TYR A 672 -20.74 -4.63 -21.07
CA TYR A 672 -20.05 -3.63 -20.27
C TYR A 672 -19.26 -2.63 -21.14
N ALA A 673 -19.57 -2.52 -22.43
CA ALA A 673 -18.90 -1.61 -23.38
C ALA A 673 -18.82 -0.17 -22.85
N LYS A 674 -19.90 0.32 -22.23
CA LYS A 674 -20.02 1.69 -21.71
C LYS A 674 -19.01 2.01 -20.61
N LEU A 675 -18.46 1.01 -19.92
CA LEU A 675 -17.49 1.23 -18.85
C LEU A 675 -16.15 1.74 -19.38
N VAL A 676 -15.82 1.46 -20.65
CA VAL A 676 -14.56 1.92 -21.27
C VAL A 676 -14.50 3.44 -21.40
N TYR A 677 -15.64 4.13 -21.48
CA TYR A 677 -15.71 5.59 -21.46
C TYR A 677 -15.20 6.22 -20.16
N ALA A 678 -15.02 5.42 -19.10
CA ALA A 678 -14.36 5.88 -17.88
C ALA A 678 -12.87 6.24 -18.11
N VAL A 679 -12.20 5.61 -19.09
CA VAL A 679 -10.78 5.87 -19.40
C VAL A 679 -10.56 7.33 -19.85
N PRO A 680 -11.21 7.85 -20.90
CA PRO A 680 -11.05 9.26 -21.29
C PRO A 680 -11.57 10.22 -20.21
N ALA A 681 -12.65 9.88 -19.51
CA ALA A 681 -13.13 10.69 -18.38
C ALA A 681 -12.06 10.82 -17.29
N GLY A 682 -11.36 9.73 -16.98
CA GLY A 682 -10.25 9.70 -16.04
C GLY A 682 -9.04 10.52 -16.47
N ALA A 683 -8.75 10.61 -17.77
CA ALA A 683 -7.67 11.49 -18.28
C ALA A 683 -8.04 12.98 -18.18
N VAL A 684 -9.32 13.32 -18.42
CA VAL A 684 -9.82 14.70 -18.42
C VAL A 684 -10.00 15.24 -17.00
N LEU A 685 -10.43 14.41 -16.05
CA LEU A 685 -10.77 14.85 -14.69
C LEU A 685 -9.60 15.57 -13.96
N PRO A 686 -8.34 15.08 -13.97
CA PRO A 686 -7.20 15.82 -13.42
C PRO A 686 -6.96 17.17 -14.08
N VAL A 687 -7.20 17.28 -15.39
CA VAL A 687 -7.04 18.54 -16.13
C VAL A 687 -8.09 19.54 -15.67
N LEU A 688 -9.35 19.12 -15.56
CA LEU A 688 -10.45 19.97 -15.08
C LEU A 688 -10.19 20.47 -13.66
N VAL A 689 -9.84 19.57 -12.74
CA VAL A 689 -9.56 19.94 -11.34
C VAL A 689 -8.34 20.85 -11.25
N HIS A 690 -7.30 20.63 -12.07
CA HIS A 690 -6.13 21.52 -12.13
C HIS A 690 -6.48 22.93 -12.64
N LEU A 691 -7.37 23.04 -13.64
CA LEU A 691 -7.86 24.33 -14.13
C LEU A 691 -8.71 25.04 -13.07
N LEU A 692 -9.58 24.30 -12.37
CA LEU A 692 -10.34 24.82 -11.23
C LEU A 692 -9.41 25.30 -10.10
N HIS A 693 -8.35 24.55 -9.81
CA HIS A 693 -7.37 24.92 -8.81
C HIS A 693 -6.64 26.23 -9.17
N ARG A 694 -6.31 26.42 -10.46
CA ARG A 694 -5.74 27.70 -10.94
C ARG A 694 -6.72 28.87 -10.82
N ARG A 695 -8.02 28.62 -10.97
CA ARG A 695 -9.07 29.65 -10.84
C ARG A 695 -9.36 30.00 -9.37
N TRP A 696 -9.38 29.01 -8.48
CA TRP A 696 -9.73 29.14 -7.05
C TRP A 696 -8.60 28.64 -6.14
N ARG A 697 -7.49 29.40 -6.14
CA ARG A 697 -6.22 29.03 -5.49
C ARG A 697 -6.24 28.91 -3.96
N THR A 698 -7.21 29.54 -3.27
CA THR A 698 -7.34 29.54 -1.80
C THR A 698 -8.42 28.61 -1.27
N SER A 699 -9.06 27.83 -2.14
CA SER A 699 -10.17 26.92 -1.76
C SER A 699 -9.66 25.58 -1.22
N TRP A 700 -10.53 24.88 -0.48
CA TRP A 700 -10.38 23.48 -0.07
C TRP A 700 -10.03 22.54 -1.24
N LEU A 701 -10.38 22.93 -2.47
CA LEU A 701 -10.05 22.25 -3.73
C LEU A 701 -8.56 21.96 -3.91
N ARG A 702 -7.66 22.70 -3.23
CA ARG A 702 -6.23 22.42 -3.23
C ARG A 702 -5.89 21.03 -2.69
N ASN A 703 -6.65 20.55 -1.70
CA ASN A 703 -6.40 19.25 -1.08
C ASN A 703 -6.96 18.08 -1.89
N VAL A 704 -7.61 18.35 -3.03
CA VAL A 704 -8.18 17.31 -3.88
C VAL A 704 -7.07 16.67 -4.70
N ASN A 705 -6.91 15.36 -4.54
CA ASN A 705 -6.02 14.54 -5.33
C ASN A 705 -6.87 13.57 -6.15
N VAL A 706 -7.01 13.85 -7.44
CA VAL A 706 -7.96 13.15 -8.32
C VAL A 706 -7.68 11.64 -8.39
N PRO A 707 -6.44 11.16 -8.61
CA PRO A 707 -6.15 9.74 -8.54
C PRO A 707 -6.57 9.06 -7.23
N VAL A 708 -6.32 9.69 -6.06
CA VAL A 708 -6.69 9.12 -4.75
C VAL A 708 -8.20 9.13 -4.56
N PHE A 709 -8.88 10.17 -5.02
CA PHE A 709 -10.34 10.23 -5.02
C PHE A 709 -10.96 9.11 -5.86
N LEU A 710 -10.44 8.90 -7.07
CA LEU A 710 -10.84 7.77 -7.94
C LEU A 710 -10.38 6.41 -7.41
N ALA A 711 -9.52 6.36 -6.41
CA ALA A 711 -9.18 5.11 -5.75
C ALA A 711 -10.19 4.71 -4.66
N GLY A 712 -10.98 5.66 -4.13
CA GLY A 712 -11.98 5.40 -3.10
C GLY A 712 -12.95 4.27 -3.45
N PRO A 713 -13.54 4.25 -4.65
CA PRO A 713 -14.48 3.21 -5.04
C PRO A 713 -13.86 1.81 -5.15
N MET A 714 -12.54 1.69 -5.22
CA MET A 714 -11.85 0.40 -5.24
C MET A 714 -11.83 -0.28 -3.88
N CYS A 715 -12.11 0.47 -2.82
CA CYS A 715 -12.27 -0.09 -1.48
C CYS A 715 -13.61 -0.83 -1.30
N TRP A 716 -14.52 -0.78 -2.29
CA TRP A 716 -15.73 -1.60 -2.32
C TRP A 716 -15.46 -2.99 -2.89
N SER A 717 -16.32 -3.96 -2.54
CA SER A 717 -16.33 -5.33 -3.06
C SER A 717 -15.00 -6.08 -2.85
N PRO A 718 -14.84 -6.85 -1.75
CA PRO A 718 -15.86 -7.30 -0.79
C PRO A 718 -16.03 -6.40 0.45
N PHE A 719 -15.20 -5.36 0.63
CA PHE A 719 -15.33 -4.47 1.79
C PHE A 719 -16.45 -3.45 1.58
N ASN A 720 -16.73 -2.69 2.64
CA ASN A 720 -17.79 -1.69 2.67
C ASN A 720 -17.40 -0.50 3.58
N TRP A 721 -18.32 0.46 3.73
CA TRP A 721 -18.05 1.68 4.48
C TRP A 721 -17.66 1.46 5.94
N SER A 722 -18.11 0.36 6.55
CA SER A 722 -17.78 0.01 7.93
C SER A 722 -16.26 -0.14 8.16
N TYR A 723 -15.50 -0.50 7.13
CA TYR A 723 -14.03 -0.60 7.17
C TYR A 723 -13.30 0.72 6.92
N MET A 724 -13.98 1.75 6.41
CA MET A 724 -13.38 3.07 6.13
C MET A 724 -13.63 4.05 7.27
N GLN A 725 -14.80 3.95 7.88
CA GLN A 725 -15.25 4.94 8.86
C GLN A 725 -14.35 5.05 10.09
N GLY A 726 -13.91 3.91 10.63
CA GLY A 726 -12.93 3.91 11.73
C GLY A 726 -11.64 4.63 11.35
N THR A 727 -11.17 4.43 10.11
CA THR A 727 -9.95 5.06 9.60
C THR A 727 -10.12 6.58 9.51
N VAL A 728 -11.26 7.05 9.01
CA VAL A 728 -11.57 8.49 8.93
C VAL A 728 -11.63 9.15 10.31
N MET A 729 -12.34 8.53 11.26
CA MET A 729 -12.51 9.10 12.60
C MET A 729 -11.19 9.17 13.36
N LEU A 730 -10.40 8.09 13.32
CA LEU A 730 -9.07 8.06 13.93
C LEU A 730 -8.10 9.03 13.25
N ALA A 731 -8.17 9.19 11.93
CA ALA A 731 -7.33 10.14 11.20
C ALA A 731 -7.66 11.60 11.56
N LEU A 732 -8.94 11.95 11.68
CA LEU A 732 -9.35 13.27 12.17
C LEU A 732 -8.88 13.50 13.60
N PHE A 733 -8.94 12.48 14.46
CA PHE A 733 -8.43 12.61 15.82
C PHE A 733 -6.91 12.80 15.86
N PHE A 734 -6.11 11.88 15.29
CA PHE A 734 -4.65 11.94 15.40
C PHE A 734 -4.02 12.99 14.48
N ASN A 735 -4.42 13.06 13.22
CA ASN A 735 -3.76 13.89 12.21
C ASN A 735 -4.36 15.29 12.05
N PHE A 736 -5.61 15.53 12.48
CA PHE A 736 -6.19 16.87 12.51
C PHE A 736 -6.16 17.49 13.93
N PHE A 737 -6.72 16.80 14.94
CA PHE A 737 -6.84 17.37 16.29
C PHE A 737 -5.50 17.31 17.06
N VAL A 738 -4.94 16.12 17.26
CA VAL A 738 -3.71 15.93 18.05
C VAL A 738 -2.51 16.59 17.40
N LYS A 739 -2.29 16.40 16.09
CA LYS A 739 -1.16 17.02 15.38
C LYS A 739 -1.16 18.55 15.43
N ARG A 740 -2.33 19.20 15.44
CA ARG A 740 -2.43 20.68 15.51
C ARG A 740 -2.24 21.22 16.92
N ARG A 741 -2.82 20.58 17.94
CA ARG A 741 -2.78 21.08 19.33
C ARG A 741 -1.59 20.58 20.14
N HIS A 742 -1.09 19.38 19.81
CA HIS A 742 -0.09 18.65 20.58
C HIS A 742 0.99 18.06 19.64
N LEU A 743 1.56 18.90 18.77
CA LEU A 743 2.53 18.47 17.76
C LEU A 743 3.70 17.67 18.34
N LEU A 744 4.32 18.16 19.43
CA LEU A 744 5.45 17.47 20.07
C LEU A 744 5.08 16.06 20.56
N TRP A 745 3.84 15.86 21.05
CA TRP A 745 3.37 14.54 21.46
C TRP A 745 3.19 13.63 20.24
N TRP A 746 2.60 14.18 19.16
CA TRP A 746 2.41 13.45 17.90
C TRP A 746 3.76 12.98 17.33
N GLU A 747 4.75 13.88 17.25
CA GLU A 747 6.09 13.58 16.73
C GLU A 747 6.82 12.51 17.58
N ARG A 748 6.61 12.51 18.90
CA ARG A 748 7.28 11.57 19.81
C ARG A 748 6.63 10.20 19.89
N TYR A 749 5.29 10.13 19.92
CA TYR A 749 4.55 8.92 20.32
C TYR A 749 3.60 8.36 19.26
N ALA A 750 3.12 9.14 18.28
CA ALA A 750 2.04 8.67 17.40
C ALA A 750 2.46 7.47 16.54
N TYR A 751 3.64 7.52 15.91
CA TYR A 751 4.19 6.40 15.15
C TYR A 751 4.49 5.18 16.04
N VAL A 752 4.96 5.42 17.26
CA VAL A 752 5.21 4.33 18.23
C VAL A 752 3.89 3.64 18.56
N MET A 753 2.82 4.37 18.84
CA MET A 753 1.51 3.83 19.20
C MET A 753 0.94 2.89 18.12
N THR A 754 0.89 3.34 16.85
CA THR A 754 0.35 2.49 15.78
C THR A 754 1.20 1.25 15.52
N SER A 755 2.53 1.38 15.60
CA SER A 755 3.45 0.24 15.47
C SER A 755 3.29 -0.75 16.63
N SER A 756 3.09 -0.27 17.87
CA SER A 756 2.79 -1.10 19.05
C SER A 756 1.50 -1.88 18.88
N PHE A 757 0.42 -1.22 18.44
CA PHE A 757 -0.88 -1.85 18.28
C PHE A 757 -0.83 -2.93 17.19
N THR A 758 -0.21 -2.64 16.06
CA THR A 758 -0.07 -3.62 14.96
C THR A 758 0.77 -4.83 15.38
N ALA A 759 1.88 -4.62 16.10
CA ALA A 759 2.70 -5.72 16.62
C ALA A 759 1.94 -6.56 17.68
N ALA A 760 1.19 -5.90 18.58
CA ALA A 760 0.41 -6.55 19.62
C ALA A 760 -0.72 -7.42 19.05
N ILE A 761 -1.45 -6.91 18.05
CA ILE A 761 -2.50 -7.63 17.34
C ILE A 761 -1.94 -8.89 16.68
N GLY A 762 -0.79 -8.78 16.01
CA GLY A 762 -0.12 -9.95 15.40
C GLY A 762 0.24 -11.03 16.43
N MET A 763 0.82 -10.63 17.57
CA MET A 763 1.16 -11.57 18.66
C MET A 763 -0.08 -12.19 19.30
N ALA A 764 -1.10 -11.38 19.59
CA ALA A 764 -2.34 -11.84 20.20
C ALA A 764 -3.12 -12.76 19.26
N GLY A 765 -3.15 -12.47 17.95
CA GLY A 765 -3.73 -13.33 16.93
C GLY A 765 -3.05 -14.70 16.87
N LEU A 766 -1.72 -14.74 16.90
CA LEU A 766 -0.95 -15.99 16.94
C LEU A 766 -1.22 -16.79 18.21
N ALA A 767 -1.25 -16.10 19.36
CA ALA A 767 -1.58 -16.72 20.65
C ALA A 767 -2.99 -17.33 20.63
N MET A 768 -4.01 -16.57 20.22
CA MET A 768 -5.38 -17.06 20.10
C MET A 768 -5.50 -18.25 19.15
N PHE A 769 -4.75 -18.26 18.05
CA PHE A 769 -4.74 -19.39 17.14
C PHE A 769 -4.24 -20.67 17.83
N PHE A 770 -3.06 -20.63 18.45
CA PHE A 770 -2.45 -21.82 19.05
C PHE A 770 -3.12 -22.28 20.35
N THR A 771 -3.71 -21.36 21.13
CA THR A 771 -4.34 -21.70 22.41
C THR A 771 -5.82 -22.06 22.28
N LEU A 772 -6.54 -21.47 21.32
CA LEU A 772 -8.00 -21.59 21.24
C LEU A 772 -8.46 -22.15 19.89
N GLN A 773 -8.16 -21.46 18.78
CA GLN A 773 -8.73 -21.82 17.47
C GLN A 773 -8.28 -23.20 16.99
N LYS A 774 -7.02 -23.59 17.26
CA LYS A 774 -6.48 -24.90 16.90
C LYS A 774 -7.20 -26.05 17.62
N TRP A 775 -7.68 -25.82 18.84
CA TRP A 775 -8.34 -26.82 19.67
C TRP A 775 -9.88 -26.75 19.57
N ASP A 776 -10.39 -25.96 18.61
CA ASP A 776 -11.81 -25.65 18.39
C ASP A 776 -12.56 -25.24 19.67
N ILE A 777 -11.87 -24.59 20.60
CA ILE A 777 -12.51 -24.07 21.81
C ILE A 777 -13.32 -22.85 21.39
N ARG A 778 -14.65 -22.94 21.52
CA ARG A 778 -15.59 -21.88 21.15
C ARG A 778 -16.37 -21.42 22.37
N LEU A 779 -16.44 -20.11 22.55
CA LEU A 779 -17.34 -19.49 23.52
C LEU A 779 -18.67 -19.17 22.82
N ASP A 780 -19.70 -19.99 23.02
CA ASP A 780 -21.02 -19.70 22.48
C ASP A 780 -21.89 -18.95 23.49
N TRP A 781 -22.12 -17.67 23.24
CA TRP A 781 -23.00 -16.81 24.04
C TRP A 781 -23.54 -15.67 23.18
N TRP A 782 -24.45 -14.86 23.73
CA TRP A 782 -25.17 -13.80 22.99
C TRP A 782 -24.24 -12.86 22.20
N GLY A 783 -23.15 -12.36 22.81
CA GLY A 783 -22.22 -11.43 22.14
C GLY A 783 -21.49 -12.02 20.92
N ASN A 784 -21.42 -13.35 20.82
CA ASN A 784 -20.84 -14.05 19.67
C ASN A 784 -21.89 -14.51 18.65
N ARG A 785 -23.17 -14.55 19.03
CA ARG A 785 -24.30 -14.92 18.14
C ARG A 785 -24.97 -13.72 17.50
N VAL A 786 -25.10 -12.60 18.21
CA VAL A 786 -25.93 -11.45 17.81
C VAL A 786 -25.56 -10.86 16.44
N GLY A 787 -24.26 -10.82 16.12
CA GLY A 787 -23.80 -10.38 14.81
C GLY A 787 -24.34 -11.22 13.64
N LYS A 788 -24.70 -12.48 13.88
CA LYS A 788 -25.11 -13.45 12.83
C LYS A 788 -26.63 -13.60 12.67
N MET A 789 -27.44 -12.97 13.52
CA MET A 789 -28.89 -13.25 13.62
C MET A 789 -29.80 -12.47 12.65
N GLY A 790 -29.26 -11.82 11.61
CA GLY A 790 -30.02 -11.00 10.65
C GLY A 790 -29.85 -11.42 9.19
N VAL A 791 -30.68 -10.86 8.30
CA VAL A 791 -30.58 -11.03 6.83
C VAL A 791 -29.17 -10.70 6.31
N ASP A 792 -28.51 -9.68 6.89
CA ASP A 792 -27.15 -9.25 6.51
C ASP A 792 -26.09 -10.37 6.54
N MET A 793 -26.25 -11.33 7.44
CA MET A 793 -25.33 -12.46 7.63
C MET A 793 -25.94 -13.81 7.18
N GLY A 794 -27.04 -13.77 6.42
CA GLY A 794 -27.70 -14.97 5.88
C GLY A 794 -28.37 -15.87 6.93
N GLY A 795 -28.61 -15.35 8.14
CA GLY A 795 -29.11 -16.12 9.29
C GLY A 795 -30.63 -16.17 9.43
N LEU A 796 -31.40 -15.40 8.65
CA LEU A 796 -32.86 -15.37 8.74
C LEU A 796 -33.48 -16.41 7.80
N ARG A 797 -34.13 -17.44 8.38
CA ARG A 797 -34.95 -18.41 7.65
C ARG A 797 -36.42 -17.99 7.74
N GLU A 798 -37.08 -17.87 6.59
CA GLU A 798 -38.51 -17.57 6.48
C GLU A 798 -39.18 -18.69 5.68
N ALA A 799 -40.22 -19.32 6.24
CA ALA A 799 -40.97 -20.41 5.59
C ALA A 799 -40.10 -21.55 4.98
N GLY A 800 -38.94 -21.84 5.58
CA GLY A 800 -38.01 -22.87 5.10
C GLY A 800 -36.98 -22.39 4.05
N GLN A 801 -37.06 -21.13 3.60
CA GLN A 801 -36.10 -20.51 2.68
C GLN A 801 -35.18 -19.51 3.41
N VAL A 802 -33.90 -19.47 3.03
CA VAL A 802 -32.93 -18.49 3.56
C VAL A 802 -33.15 -17.17 2.82
N VAL A 803 -33.50 -16.10 3.54
CA VAL A 803 -33.67 -14.77 2.95
C VAL A 803 -32.29 -14.29 2.47
N LYS A 804 -32.13 -14.15 1.15
CA LYS A 804 -30.93 -13.59 0.53
C LYS A 804 -31.00 -12.06 0.58
N CYS A 805 -29.86 -11.37 0.71
CA CYS A 805 -29.79 -9.90 0.58
C CYS A 805 -29.99 -9.42 -0.87
N VAL A 806 -31.15 -9.68 -1.47
CA VAL A 806 -31.49 -9.36 -2.86
C VAL A 806 -32.99 -9.05 -2.95
N PHE A 807 -33.42 -8.10 -3.80
CA PHE A 807 -34.82 -7.69 -3.92
C PHE A 807 -35.75 -8.68 -4.62
N SER A 808 -35.27 -9.40 -5.64
CA SER A 808 -36.08 -10.40 -6.34
C SER A 808 -35.23 -11.61 -6.75
N PRO A 809 -35.60 -12.84 -6.34
CA PRO A 809 -34.99 -14.07 -6.82
C PRO A 809 -35.63 -14.61 -8.12
N GLU A 810 -36.63 -13.93 -8.70
CA GLU A 810 -37.27 -14.38 -9.94
C GLU A 810 -36.37 -14.18 -11.16
N GLU A 811 -36.52 -15.08 -12.14
CA GLU A 811 -35.57 -15.35 -13.21
C GLU A 811 -35.04 -14.08 -13.91
N PHE A 812 -33.72 -14.03 -14.03
CA PHE A 812 -32.99 -13.03 -14.79
C PHE A 812 -33.53 -13.00 -16.22
N ALA A 813 -33.71 -11.82 -16.80
CA ALA A 813 -34.10 -11.69 -18.19
C ALA A 813 -33.17 -12.54 -19.10
N SER A 814 -33.78 -13.41 -19.91
CA SER A 814 -33.10 -14.11 -21.00
C SER A 814 -32.87 -13.10 -22.12
N GLY A 815 -31.61 -12.71 -22.31
CA GLY A 815 -31.26 -11.71 -23.31
C GLY A 815 -29.83 -11.87 -23.77
N PHE A 816 -29.67 -12.62 -24.86
CA PHE A 816 -28.80 -12.23 -25.95
C PHE A 816 -29.66 -11.53 -27.00
#